data_AF-A0AAD5YSM7-F1
#
_entry.id   AF-A0AAD5YSM7-F1
#
_cell.length_a   1.000
_cell.length_b   1.000
_cell.length_c   1.000
_cell.angle_alpha   90.00
_cell.angle_beta   90.00
_cell.angle_gamma   90.00
#
_symmetry.space_group_name_H-M   'P 1'
#
loop_
_entity.id
_entity.type
_entity.pdbx_description
1 polymer ?
#
loop_
_entity_poly.entity_id
_entity_poly.type
_entity_poly.pdbx_seq_one_letter_code
_entity_poly.pdbx_strand_id
1 'polypeptide(L)'
;MVDEKSLPSRSTHNPTNLLNRVPHNTQSFFFKFIPSFAHPSNYATSGSDSTGYYRAHKITGYYNTNAQSLLLNYSPSYIGTVPLEEMPSDWEIWSDVGVRLSSDFELQIIRPSPPIPRGFTRKALRGKLANWFCDPHRRSNLFFIEDPDTFDDAERVTAAAQDTVSICQHANRLGAACKATMVTGVGNAILFVALQLAARCLPYRMIGARELMESSPSLFERSMEEQFDALIVRPWKQLAVSHPDYLEAPLVIILDLAQPDLLAQHYMPFLKCLNQYMSLLPSPLLFVVCTSPSLKESIDFESSWEHHRVCCWDSDARRDEETILRFALLSIPSDDLRNVVRTEVWPTEADISILMGAIGGITEFAGVVTAFITNLGIRFRTDSPQIRLNTVLRLIADSPLSTPANPLRGLDHFLLRFLAEIPPPALEDSILVISFAFLYLSDMTGGFPYYIIPLFLRIEQDGAYEIWDRVSWTVRGNADMVRRSFWDFLIDPWRSGDFHMVWKRSRSKILESAIATLSSSLYTPDSMGQFMYWGQSLPVIGNQRTLARHAQLILHLSINCFVSETRTTIRSGGLSHSIAKKLKDFDYRKIAYACLRVSLAKFATFLVSLYDAHDLFPDIVRTEAITPTDKLLVQKCSGVIPPLDMRDLIDLKWGSKETFGFILLGYGQKTVLVVLYDDIAASNDPIPKDGEPGMADHQTGAVTIYTLDMLDDL
;
A
#
# COMPACT_ATOMS: atom_id res chain seq x y z
N MET A 1 -8.80 81.84 14.04
CA MET A 1 -7.54 82.48 14.49
C MET A 1 -6.39 81.60 14.02
N VAL A 2 -5.81 81.94 12.85
CA VAL A 2 -4.37 82.22 12.58
C VAL A 2 -3.34 81.38 13.35
N ASP A 3 -2.28 80.77 12.80
CA ASP A 3 -1.83 80.58 11.40
C ASP A 3 -0.72 79.50 11.32
N GLU A 4 -0.62 78.92 10.12
CA GLU A 4 0.54 78.47 9.30
C GLU A 4 1.83 77.82 9.85
N LYS A 5 2.22 76.69 9.23
CA LYS A 5 3.26 76.69 8.16
C LYS A 5 3.28 75.42 7.27
N SER A 6 2.87 75.63 6.02
CA SER A 6 3.45 75.22 4.72
C SER A 6 3.91 73.77 4.41
N LEU A 7 3.13 73.14 3.52
CA LEU A 7 3.39 72.13 2.45
C LEU A 7 4.37 72.65 1.35
N PRO A 8 4.77 71.92 0.25
CA PRO A 8 4.05 70.83 -0.43
C PRO A 8 4.87 69.67 -1.09
N SER A 9 4.09 68.82 -1.74
CA SER A 9 4.27 67.57 -2.47
C SER A 9 4.97 67.57 -3.85
N ARG A 10 5.24 66.32 -4.31
CA ARG A 10 5.07 65.75 -5.68
C ARG A 10 6.26 65.71 -6.68
N SER A 11 6.62 64.45 -6.98
CA SER A 11 6.74 63.77 -8.30
C SER A 11 7.82 64.12 -9.35
N THR A 12 8.26 63.02 -10.00
CA THR A 12 8.84 62.85 -11.35
C THR A 12 10.25 63.40 -11.64
N HIS A 13 11.21 62.48 -11.88
CA HIS A 13 11.93 62.36 -13.16
C HIS A 13 12.92 61.17 -13.18
N ASN A 14 12.85 60.38 -14.26
CA ASN A 14 13.91 59.51 -14.80
C ASN A 14 15.14 60.37 -15.20
N PRO A 15 16.39 59.86 -15.32
CA PRO A 15 16.74 59.13 -16.55
C PRO A 15 17.95 58.14 -16.53
N THR A 16 17.87 57.19 -17.47
CA THR A 16 18.92 56.59 -18.35
C THR A 16 20.27 56.06 -17.85
N ASN A 17 20.46 54.78 -18.22
CA ASN A 17 21.58 54.18 -18.96
C ASN A 17 23.00 54.23 -18.38
N LEU A 18 23.54 53.04 -18.11
CA LEU A 18 24.73 52.55 -18.82
C LEU A 18 24.70 51.02 -18.91
N LEU A 19 24.36 50.54 -20.11
CA LEU A 19 24.68 49.22 -20.61
C LEU A 19 26.21 49.02 -20.58
N ASN A 20 26.66 47.87 -20.07
CA ASN A 20 27.70 47.12 -20.75
C ASN A 20 27.50 45.61 -20.59
N ARG A 21 27.64 44.95 -21.74
CA ARG A 21 27.40 43.54 -22.03
C ARG A 21 28.50 42.62 -21.49
N VAL A 22 28.21 41.31 -21.58
CA VAL A 22 29.11 40.12 -21.79
C VAL A 22 29.33 39.24 -20.54
N PRO A 23 29.25 37.88 -20.61
CA PRO A 23 28.19 37.04 -21.17
C PRO A 23 27.79 35.88 -20.22
N HIS A 24 26.79 35.10 -20.64
CA HIS A 24 26.42 33.81 -20.06
C HIS A 24 27.61 32.83 -19.94
N ASN A 25 27.87 32.36 -18.72
CA ASN A 25 28.31 30.99 -18.44
C ASN A 25 28.32 30.76 -16.93
N THR A 26 27.44 29.89 -16.44
CA THR A 26 27.62 29.24 -15.14
C THR A 26 26.97 27.86 -15.18
N GLN A 27 27.66 26.94 -15.85
CA GLN A 27 27.71 25.57 -15.37
C GLN A 27 28.62 25.53 -14.13
N SER A 28 28.32 24.60 -13.22
CA SER A 28 29.11 24.12 -12.09
C SER A 28 29.04 24.90 -10.76
N PHE A 29 28.27 24.34 -9.83
CA PHE A 29 28.66 24.22 -8.43
C PHE A 29 28.39 22.78 -7.99
N PHE A 30 29.38 21.91 -8.17
CA PHE A 30 29.46 20.61 -7.49
C PHE A 30 30.48 20.75 -6.37
N PHE A 31 30.11 20.25 -5.18
CA PHE A 31 30.95 20.20 -3.99
C PHE A 31 32.33 19.64 -4.30
N LYS A 32 33.38 20.47 -4.11
CA LYS A 32 34.78 20.05 -4.14
C LYS A 32 35.32 20.15 -2.71
N PHE A 33 35.31 19.04 -1.98
CA PHE A 33 36.13 18.89 -0.78
C PHE A 33 37.31 17.99 -1.13
N ILE A 34 38.50 18.59 -1.20
CA ILE A 34 39.77 17.88 -1.10
C ILE A 34 40.41 18.39 0.19
N PRO A 35 40.78 17.53 1.15
CA PRO A 35 41.84 17.87 2.08
C PRO A 35 43.12 17.16 1.63
N SER A 36 44.00 17.92 1.02
CA SER A 36 45.45 17.74 1.11
C SER A 36 45.89 18.01 2.54
N PHE A 37 46.90 17.28 3.03
CA PHE A 37 47.93 17.61 4.06
C PHE A 37 48.26 16.33 4.85
N ALA A 38 49.46 15.78 4.66
CA ALA A 38 50.70 16.08 5.37
C ALA A 38 50.92 15.11 6.54
N HIS A 39 52.06 14.43 6.48
CA HIS A 39 52.65 13.68 7.57
C HIS A 39 52.65 14.48 8.87
N PRO A 40 52.46 13.79 10.00
CA PRO A 40 53.58 13.72 10.92
C PRO A 40 53.96 12.30 11.29
N SER A 41 55.26 12.21 11.53
CA SER A 41 56.06 11.09 11.99
C SER A 41 55.77 10.66 13.43
N ASN A 42 56.23 9.45 13.72
CA ASN A 42 56.57 8.88 15.02
C ASN A 42 55.41 8.42 15.93
N TYR A 43 55.20 7.10 15.98
CA TYR A 43 55.57 6.30 17.17
C TYR A 43 55.84 4.85 16.72
N ALA A 44 57.04 4.36 17.06
CA ALA A 44 57.42 2.97 16.94
C ALA A 44 57.10 2.24 18.25
N THR A 45 56.62 0.99 18.19
CA THR A 45 57.33 -0.22 18.69
C THR A 45 56.43 -1.45 18.67
N SER A 46 57.02 -2.57 18.20
CA SER A 46 56.76 -4.01 18.47
C SER A 46 55.32 -4.54 18.33
N GLY A 47 55.02 -5.63 17.64
CA GLY A 47 55.80 -6.74 17.11
C GLY A 47 54.89 -7.96 17.00
N SER A 48 55.39 -8.99 16.31
CA SER A 48 54.88 -10.36 16.17
C SER A 48 53.91 -10.67 15.02
N ASP A 49 54.38 -11.63 14.24
CA ASP A 49 53.74 -12.33 13.14
C ASP A 49 52.46 -13.04 13.55
N SER A 50 51.45 -13.00 12.69
CA SER A 50 50.59 -14.16 12.46
C SER A 50 49.92 -14.06 11.10
N THR A 51 50.26 -15.00 10.24
CA THR A 51 49.55 -15.39 9.03
C THR A 51 48.07 -15.64 9.34
N GLY A 52 47.17 -15.00 8.60
CA GLY A 52 45.72 -15.16 8.79
C GLY A 52 44.97 -14.94 7.48
N TYR A 53 44.42 -16.03 6.97
CA TYR A 53 43.57 -16.15 5.79
C TYR A 53 42.56 -15.00 5.62
N TYR A 54 42.57 -14.34 4.45
CA TYR A 54 41.44 -13.54 3.97
C TYR A 54 40.30 -14.49 3.62
N ARG A 55 39.35 -14.66 4.54
CA ARG A 55 38.06 -15.27 4.27
C ARG A 55 37.16 -14.16 3.75
N ALA A 56 36.82 -14.21 2.45
CA ALA A 56 35.84 -13.31 1.86
C ALA A 56 34.52 -13.42 2.64
N HIS A 57 34.12 -12.34 3.30
CA HIS A 57 32.83 -12.27 3.97
C HIS A 57 31.72 -12.21 2.91
N LYS A 58 30.97 -13.32 2.78
CA LYS A 58 29.66 -13.38 2.13
C LYS A 58 28.72 -12.42 2.87
N ILE A 59 28.56 -11.19 2.39
CA ILE A 59 27.62 -10.22 2.94
C ILE A 59 26.20 -10.66 2.54
N THR A 60 25.62 -11.55 3.34
CA THR A 60 24.19 -11.84 3.36
C THR A 60 23.60 -11.00 4.49
N GLY A 61 22.99 -9.88 4.13
CA GLY A 61 22.38 -8.97 5.10
C GLY A 61 21.06 -9.52 5.59
N TYR A 62 21.07 -10.30 6.67
CA TYR A 62 19.87 -10.65 7.43
C TYR A 62 19.53 -9.50 8.39
N TYR A 63 18.49 -8.74 8.07
CA TYR A 63 17.78 -7.92 9.05
C TYR A 63 16.44 -8.61 9.32
N ASN A 64 16.38 -9.30 10.45
CA ASN A 64 15.16 -9.93 10.96
C ASN A 64 14.67 -9.12 12.16
N THR A 65 13.47 -8.54 12.04
CA THR A 65 12.68 -8.06 13.17
C THR A 65 11.32 -8.73 13.12
N ASN A 66 11.24 -9.88 13.81
CA ASN A 66 10.12 -10.37 14.61
C ASN A 66 8.78 -10.74 13.93
N ALA A 67 8.72 -11.91 13.30
CA ALA A 67 7.46 -12.61 13.02
C ALA A 67 6.85 -13.31 14.26
N GLN A 68 7.68 -13.87 15.16
CA GLN A 68 7.18 -14.49 16.41
C GLN A 68 6.53 -13.51 17.39
N SER A 69 6.86 -12.22 17.30
CA SER A 69 6.20 -11.20 18.13
C SER A 69 4.79 -10.87 17.64
N LEU A 70 4.41 -11.24 16.42
CA LEU A 70 3.09 -10.93 15.84
C LEU A 70 2.01 -11.90 16.31
N LEU A 71 2.31 -13.15 16.64
CA LEU A 71 1.34 -14.07 17.25
C LEU A 71 1.14 -13.82 18.76
N LEU A 72 2.16 -13.30 19.44
CA LEU A 72 2.16 -13.11 20.90
C LEU A 72 1.84 -11.67 21.36
N ASN A 73 1.87 -10.66 20.48
CA ASN A 73 1.50 -9.27 20.82
C ASN A 73 0.06 -8.87 20.44
N TYR A 74 -0.81 -9.83 20.09
CA TYR A 74 -2.24 -9.56 20.03
C TYR A 74 -2.75 -9.26 21.44
N SER A 75 -3.40 -8.11 21.60
CA SER A 75 -3.84 -7.59 22.89
C SER A 75 -4.53 -8.68 23.75
N PRO A 76 -4.06 -8.94 24.98
CA PRO A 76 -4.40 -10.10 25.81
C PRO A 76 -5.81 -10.04 26.45
N SER A 77 -6.72 -9.23 25.92
CA SER A 77 -7.97 -8.95 26.64
C SER A 77 -9.12 -9.94 26.43
N TYR A 78 -9.13 -10.82 25.43
CA TYR A 78 -10.33 -11.65 25.17
C TYR A 78 -10.14 -13.07 24.59
N ILE A 79 -8.89 -13.57 24.44
CA ILE A 79 -8.66 -14.99 24.23
C ILE A 79 -8.14 -15.53 25.56
N GLY A 80 -8.95 -16.33 26.26
CA GLY A 80 -8.46 -17.10 27.40
C GLY A 80 -7.26 -17.91 26.95
N THR A 81 -6.09 -17.65 27.54
CA THR A 81 -4.85 -18.35 27.24
C THR A 81 -4.98 -19.81 27.67
N VAL A 82 -5.12 -20.73 26.71
CA VAL A 82 -4.81 -22.14 26.93
C VAL A 82 -3.35 -22.33 26.47
N PRO A 83 -2.45 -22.84 27.33
CA PRO A 83 -1.06 -23.13 26.95
C PRO A 83 -0.99 -24.08 25.75
N LEU A 84 0.04 -23.94 24.91
CA LEU A 84 0.28 -24.80 23.73
C LEU A 84 0.31 -26.31 24.06
N GLU A 85 0.60 -26.67 25.31
CA GLU A 85 0.66 -28.05 25.79
C GLU A 85 -0.73 -28.70 26.00
N GLU A 86 -1.82 -27.94 25.84
CA GLU A 86 -3.21 -28.41 26.01
C GLU A 86 -4.08 -28.21 24.75
N MET A 87 -3.51 -27.99 23.56
CA MET A 87 -4.31 -27.91 22.33
C MET A 87 -4.83 -29.31 21.94
N PRO A 88 -6.16 -29.50 21.78
CA PRO A 88 -6.71 -30.80 21.39
C PRO A 88 -6.39 -31.13 19.93
N SER A 89 -6.28 -32.44 19.63
CA SER A 89 -5.85 -33.01 18.34
C SER A 89 -6.72 -32.61 17.13
N ASP A 90 -7.90 -32.03 17.38
CA ASP A 90 -8.79 -31.51 16.33
C ASP A 90 -8.30 -30.17 15.75
N TRP A 91 -7.53 -29.38 16.51
CA TRP A 91 -6.93 -28.14 16.00
C TRP A 91 -5.80 -28.42 15.00
N GLU A 92 -5.06 -29.51 15.15
CA GLU A 92 -4.02 -29.92 14.19
C GLU A 92 -4.57 -30.10 12.78
N ILE A 93 -5.81 -30.60 12.65
CA ILE A 93 -6.47 -30.81 11.35
C ILE A 93 -6.82 -29.47 10.69
N TRP A 94 -7.34 -28.53 11.47
CA TRP A 94 -7.64 -27.18 10.98
C TRP A 94 -6.37 -26.38 10.71
N SER A 95 -5.32 -26.61 11.50
CA SER A 95 -3.99 -26.05 11.31
C SER A 95 -3.36 -26.59 10.02
N ASP A 96 -3.42 -27.89 9.75
CA ASP A 96 -2.95 -28.49 8.50
C ASP A 96 -3.70 -27.95 7.28
N VAL A 97 -5.02 -27.75 7.41
CA VAL A 97 -5.82 -27.08 6.39
C VAL A 97 -5.34 -25.63 6.20
N GLY A 98 -5.07 -24.89 7.27
CA GLY A 98 -4.53 -23.53 7.21
C GLY A 98 -3.12 -23.45 6.60
N VAL A 99 -2.23 -24.37 6.96
CA VAL A 99 -0.83 -24.45 6.50
C VAL A 99 -0.76 -24.82 5.02
N ARG A 100 -1.57 -25.78 4.55
CA ARG A 100 -1.64 -26.13 3.11
C ARG A 100 -2.10 -24.98 2.22
N LEU A 101 -2.74 -23.97 2.79
CA LEU A 101 -3.24 -22.79 2.09
C LEU A 101 -2.31 -21.57 2.26
N SER A 102 -1.22 -21.68 3.05
CA SER A 102 -0.39 -20.56 3.48
C SER A 102 0.94 -20.47 2.75
N SER A 103 0.97 -19.70 1.65
CA SER A 103 2.15 -18.85 1.36
C SER A 103 1.95 -17.41 1.88
N ASP A 104 0.72 -17.00 2.22
CA ASP A 104 0.36 -15.60 2.54
C ASP A 104 -0.60 -15.47 3.75
N PHE A 105 -0.64 -16.46 4.66
CA PHE A 105 -1.62 -16.50 5.76
C PHE A 105 -1.25 -15.56 6.91
N GLU A 106 -1.45 -14.25 6.73
CA GLU A 106 -1.81 -13.40 7.85
C GLU A 106 -3.34 -13.45 8.01
N LEU A 107 -3.84 -13.76 9.21
CA LEU A 107 -5.24 -13.54 9.58
C LEU A 107 -5.56 -12.04 9.55
N GLN A 108 -5.68 -11.49 8.34
CA GLN A 108 -6.35 -10.23 8.11
C GLN A 108 -7.83 -10.53 8.30
N ILE A 109 -8.29 -10.46 9.55
CA ILE A 109 -9.71 -10.28 9.85
C ILE A 109 -10.07 -8.89 9.28
N ILE A 110 -11.32 -8.65 8.90
CA ILE A 110 -11.81 -7.28 8.76
C ILE A 110 -11.55 -6.58 10.10
N ARG A 111 -10.42 -5.88 10.21
CA ARG A 111 -10.05 -5.15 11.42
C ARG A 111 -10.98 -3.94 11.47
N PRO A 112 -11.61 -3.65 12.61
CA PRO A 112 -12.26 -2.36 12.78
C PRO A 112 -11.22 -1.28 12.48
N SER A 113 -11.57 -0.34 11.60
CA SER A 113 -10.71 0.78 11.25
C SER A 113 -10.15 1.47 12.51
N PRO A 114 -8.94 2.08 12.46
CA PRO A 114 -8.43 2.91 13.56
C PRO A 114 -9.49 3.96 13.95
N PRO A 115 -9.48 4.45 15.21
CA PRO A 115 -10.67 4.94 15.89
C PRO A 115 -11.20 6.23 15.25
N ILE A 116 -12.00 6.09 14.19
CA ILE A 116 -13.17 6.93 13.99
C ILE A 116 -14.05 6.64 15.22
N PRO A 117 -14.55 7.66 15.94
CA PRO A 117 -15.29 7.46 17.19
C PRO A 117 -16.29 6.32 17.09
N ARG A 118 -16.01 5.24 17.84
CA ARG A 118 -16.60 3.90 17.74
C ARG A 118 -18.12 3.82 18.07
N GLY A 119 -18.85 4.93 18.03
CA GLY A 119 -20.21 5.02 18.56
C GLY A 119 -21.24 5.65 17.62
N PHE A 120 -20.85 6.37 16.57
CA PHE A 120 -21.76 7.35 15.97
C PHE A 120 -22.31 6.99 14.59
N THR A 121 -21.70 6.11 13.82
CA THR A 121 -22.15 5.83 12.45
C THR A 121 -23.38 4.90 12.38
N ARG A 122 -24.39 5.36 11.63
CA ARG A 122 -25.57 4.65 11.12
C ARG A 122 -26.49 4.07 12.18
N LYS A 123 -26.92 4.93 13.13
CA LYS A 123 -27.86 4.56 14.20
C LYS A 123 -29.10 3.80 13.67
N ALA A 124 -29.68 4.20 12.53
CA ALA A 124 -30.79 3.49 11.92
C ALA A 124 -30.41 2.08 11.43
N LEU A 125 -29.26 1.90 10.78
CA LEU A 125 -28.77 0.58 10.37
C LEU A 125 -28.53 -0.30 11.60
N ARG A 126 -27.88 0.23 12.64
CA ARG A 126 -27.64 -0.49 13.89
C ARG A 126 -28.94 -0.92 14.57
N GLY A 127 -29.93 -0.01 14.63
CA GLY A 127 -31.25 -0.32 15.15
C GLY A 127 -31.97 -1.40 14.34
N LYS A 128 -31.91 -1.32 13.00
CA LYS A 128 -32.48 -2.34 12.11
C LYS A 128 -31.81 -3.70 12.28
N LEU A 129 -30.48 -3.75 12.27
CA LEU A 129 -29.72 -4.99 12.48
C LEU A 129 -30.00 -5.58 13.87
N ALA A 130 -30.00 -4.77 14.93
CA ALA A 130 -30.30 -5.23 16.28
C ALA A 130 -31.73 -5.80 16.38
N ASN A 131 -32.71 -5.13 15.78
CA ASN A 131 -34.08 -5.64 15.73
C ASN A 131 -34.16 -6.95 14.94
N TRP A 132 -33.52 -7.01 13.77
CA TRP A 132 -33.50 -8.20 12.93
C TRP A 132 -32.81 -9.39 13.60
N PHE A 133 -31.66 -9.17 14.24
CA PHE A 133 -30.92 -10.20 14.97
C PHE A 133 -31.71 -10.81 16.12
N CYS A 134 -32.66 -10.06 16.70
CA CYS A 134 -33.46 -10.45 17.84
C CYS A 134 -34.90 -10.82 17.48
N ASP A 135 -35.30 -10.73 16.20
CA ASP A 135 -36.67 -11.02 15.79
C ASP A 135 -36.88 -12.55 15.64
N PRO A 136 -37.69 -13.18 16.51
CA PRO A 136 -38.03 -14.60 16.39
C PRO A 136 -38.96 -14.88 15.21
N HIS A 137 -39.58 -13.84 14.64
CA HIS A 137 -40.52 -13.91 13.51
C HIS A 137 -39.94 -13.32 12.22
N ARG A 138 -38.61 -13.15 12.15
CA ARG A 138 -37.92 -12.68 10.95
C ARG A 138 -38.29 -13.51 9.73
N ARG A 139 -38.48 -12.84 8.59
CA ARG A 139 -38.93 -13.48 7.35
C ARG A 139 -37.78 -14.14 6.58
N SER A 140 -36.56 -13.71 6.84
CA SER A 140 -35.34 -14.24 6.23
C SER A 140 -34.20 -14.33 7.25
N ASN A 141 -33.31 -15.30 7.05
CA ASN A 141 -32.03 -15.40 7.76
C ASN A 141 -30.90 -14.69 6.99
N LEU A 142 -31.25 -13.93 5.96
CA LEU A 142 -30.36 -13.20 5.09
C LEU A 142 -30.76 -11.72 5.10
N PHE A 143 -29.78 -10.84 5.30
CA PHE A 143 -29.96 -9.39 5.33
C PHE A 143 -29.01 -8.74 4.32
N PHE A 144 -29.55 -7.97 3.39
CA PHE A 144 -28.76 -7.26 2.40
C PHE A 144 -28.50 -5.82 2.81
N ILE A 145 -27.26 -5.40 2.62
CA ILE A 145 -26.84 -4.00 2.72
C ILE A 145 -26.31 -3.60 1.35
N GLU A 146 -27.02 -2.72 0.65
CA GLU A 146 -26.61 -2.20 -0.65
C GLU A 146 -26.42 -0.68 -0.61
N ASP A 147 -25.54 -0.16 -1.47
CA ASP A 147 -25.47 1.28 -1.76
C ASP A 147 -25.98 1.51 -3.20
N PRO A 148 -27.20 2.05 -3.37
CA PRO A 148 -27.81 2.27 -4.68
C PRO A 148 -27.25 3.49 -5.43
N ASP A 149 -26.55 4.40 -4.75
CA ASP A 149 -26.28 5.75 -5.25
C ASP A 149 -24.92 5.88 -5.95
N THR A 150 -24.08 4.84 -5.90
CA THR A 150 -22.77 4.84 -6.56
C THR A 150 -22.46 3.45 -7.12
N PHE A 151 -22.28 3.37 -8.43
CA PHE A 151 -21.93 2.13 -9.12
C PHE A 151 -20.56 1.55 -8.69
N ASP A 152 -19.67 2.36 -8.08
CA ASP A 152 -18.27 1.97 -7.81
C ASP A 152 -17.75 2.26 -6.38
N ASP A 153 -18.55 2.84 -5.48
CA ASP A 153 -18.08 3.21 -4.14
C ASP A 153 -18.24 2.08 -3.12
N ALA A 154 -17.29 1.14 -3.17
CA ALA A 154 -17.25 0.00 -2.28
C ALA A 154 -17.06 0.39 -0.79
N GLU A 155 -16.61 1.60 -0.49
CA GLU A 155 -16.13 1.97 0.84
C GLU A 155 -17.27 2.16 1.83
N ARG A 156 -18.40 2.75 1.41
CA ARG A 156 -19.56 2.91 2.29
C ARG A 156 -20.21 1.57 2.65
N VAL A 157 -20.28 0.64 1.71
CA VAL A 157 -20.78 -0.72 1.94
C VAL A 157 -19.79 -1.49 2.82
N THR A 158 -18.50 -1.35 2.58
CA THR A 158 -17.42 -1.91 3.43
C THR A 158 -17.51 -1.38 4.87
N ALA A 159 -17.73 -0.07 5.05
CA ALA A 159 -17.92 0.53 6.38
C ALA A 159 -19.18 -0.02 7.08
N ALA A 160 -20.25 -0.29 6.33
CA ALA A 160 -21.44 -0.97 6.85
C ALA A 160 -21.11 -2.37 7.37
N ALA A 161 -20.32 -3.12 6.59
CA ALA A 161 -19.86 -4.45 6.95
C ALA A 161 -19.02 -4.38 8.23
N GLN A 162 -18.07 -3.45 8.33
CA GLN A 162 -17.25 -3.22 9.52
C GLN A 162 -18.08 -2.86 10.76
N ASP A 163 -19.06 -1.97 10.62
CA ASP A 163 -19.99 -1.63 11.70
C ASP A 163 -20.78 -2.86 12.15
N THR A 164 -21.24 -3.68 11.19
CA THR A 164 -21.97 -4.91 11.48
C THR A 164 -21.08 -5.93 12.19
N VAL A 165 -19.81 -6.06 11.79
CA VAL A 165 -18.80 -6.90 12.46
C VAL A 165 -18.66 -6.47 13.92
N SER A 166 -18.49 -5.16 14.15
CA SER A 166 -18.37 -4.61 15.50
C SER A 166 -19.61 -4.93 16.35
N ILE A 167 -20.82 -4.72 15.84
CA ILE A 167 -22.07 -5.05 16.56
C ILE A 167 -22.11 -6.54 16.95
N CYS A 168 -21.82 -7.42 16.00
CA CYS A 168 -21.83 -8.87 16.22
C CYS A 168 -20.76 -9.31 17.21
N GLN A 169 -19.58 -8.68 17.19
CA GLN A 169 -18.51 -8.95 18.16
C GLN A 169 -18.93 -8.57 19.58
N HIS A 170 -19.47 -7.36 19.77
CA HIS A 170 -19.94 -6.92 21.10
C HIS A 170 -21.09 -7.79 21.63
N ALA A 171 -21.93 -8.31 20.73
CA ALA A 171 -22.99 -9.25 21.08
C ALA A 171 -22.52 -10.70 21.29
N ASN A 172 -21.23 -11.00 21.07
CA ASN A 172 -20.68 -12.36 21.03
C ASN A 172 -21.42 -13.30 20.05
N ARG A 173 -21.85 -12.75 18.91
CA ARG A 173 -22.60 -13.45 17.85
C ARG A 173 -21.86 -13.51 16.52
N LEU A 174 -20.64 -12.99 16.42
CA LEU A 174 -19.86 -13.05 15.19
C LEU A 174 -19.37 -14.48 14.93
N GLY A 175 -19.82 -15.10 13.83
CA GLY A 175 -19.29 -16.36 13.33
C GLY A 175 -18.12 -16.17 12.37
N ALA A 176 -18.35 -15.44 11.28
CA ALA A 176 -17.33 -15.16 10.27
C ALA A 176 -17.48 -13.76 9.67
N ALA A 177 -16.37 -13.17 9.23
CA ALA A 177 -16.33 -11.89 8.53
C ALA A 177 -15.38 -11.99 7.34
N CYS A 178 -15.92 -11.91 6.13
CA CYS A 178 -15.18 -12.21 4.90
C CYS A 178 -15.24 -11.02 3.94
N LYS A 179 -14.08 -10.54 3.51
CA LYS A 179 -13.96 -9.50 2.48
C LYS A 179 -13.54 -10.12 1.15
N ALA A 180 -14.16 -9.69 0.05
CA ALA A 180 -13.93 -10.29 -1.27
C ALA A 180 -12.44 -10.35 -1.66
N THR A 181 -11.67 -9.32 -1.31
CA THR A 181 -10.23 -9.22 -1.58
C THR A 181 -9.38 -10.25 -0.84
N MET A 182 -9.88 -10.87 0.22
CA MET A 182 -9.13 -11.80 1.07
C MET A 182 -9.17 -13.24 0.56
N VAL A 183 -10.18 -13.59 -0.25
CA VAL A 183 -10.40 -14.96 -0.71
C VAL A 183 -9.59 -15.31 -1.95
N THR A 184 -9.11 -14.32 -2.70
CA THR A 184 -8.26 -14.52 -3.89
C THR A 184 -6.95 -15.27 -3.57
N GLY A 185 -6.49 -15.26 -2.31
CA GLY A 185 -5.34 -16.04 -1.84
C GLY A 185 -5.64 -17.44 -1.28
N VAL A 186 -6.91 -17.76 -0.93
CA VAL A 186 -7.28 -18.97 -0.16
C VAL A 186 -8.01 -20.02 -1.03
N GLY A 187 -8.20 -19.75 -2.32
CA GLY A 187 -8.76 -20.71 -3.29
C GLY A 187 -10.29 -20.88 -3.26
N ASN A 188 -10.97 -20.75 -2.11
CA ASN A 188 -12.44 -20.82 -2.02
C ASN A 188 -13.03 -20.09 -0.78
N ALA A 189 -14.09 -19.28 -0.97
CA ALA A 189 -14.80 -18.55 0.07
C ALA A 189 -15.43 -19.44 1.15
N ILE A 190 -15.91 -20.64 0.77
CA ILE A 190 -16.56 -21.60 1.67
C ILE A 190 -15.61 -22.02 2.79
N LEU A 191 -14.38 -22.37 2.40
CA LEU A 191 -13.36 -22.84 3.33
C LEU A 191 -12.94 -21.75 4.30
N PHE A 192 -12.81 -20.52 3.81
CA PHE A 192 -12.50 -19.36 4.64
C PHE A 192 -13.58 -19.09 5.69
N VAL A 193 -14.86 -19.19 5.32
CA VAL A 193 -15.98 -19.08 6.28
C VAL A 193 -15.91 -20.22 7.30
N ALA A 194 -15.69 -21.46 6.86
CA ALA A 194 -15.61 -22.62 7.74
C ALA A 194 -14.46 -22.52 8.77
N LEU A 195 -13.29 -22.07 8.34
CA LEU A 195 -12.14 -21.80 9.21
C LEU A 195 -12.47 -20.75 10.28
N GLN A 196 -13.13 -19.67 9.90
CA GLN A 196 -13.53 -18.63 10.84
C GLN A 196 -14.58 -19.11 11.85
N LEU A 197 -15.54 -19.93 11.40
CA LEU A 197 -16.51 -20.56 12.29
C LEU A 197 -15.82 -21.51 13.28
N ALA A 198 -14.88 -22.34 12.82
CA ALA A 198 -14.10 -23.22 13.68
C ALA A 198 -13.25 -22.44 14.69
N ALA A 199 -12.70 -21.29 14.30
CA ALA A 199 -11.95 -20.43 15.21
C ALA A 199 -12.83 -19.86 16.34
N ARG A 200 -14.09 -19.54 16.07
CA ARG A 200 -14.98 -18.83 17.02
C ARG A 200 -16.01 -19.71 17.73
N CYS A 201 -16.33 -20.87 17.19
CA CYS A 201 -17.32 -21.80 17.73
C CYS A 201 -16.66 -23.16 17.96
N LEU A 202 -16.31 -23.43 19.22
CA LEU A 202 -15.63 -24.68 19.61
C LEU A 202 -16.47 -25.93 19.28
N PRO A 203 -17.79 -25.97 19.57
CA PRO A 203 -18.61 -27.12 19.16
C PRO A 203 -18.61 -27.35 17.64
N TYR A 204 -18.68 -26.28 16.86
CA TYR A 204 -18.59 -26.38 15.39
C TYR A 204 -17.23 -26.92 14.96
N ARG A 205 -16.12 -26.48 15.57
CA ARG A 205 -14.76 -26.95 15.26
C ARG A 205 -14.66 -28.46 15.36
N MET A 206 -15.18 -29.04 16.43
CA MET A 206 -15.13 -30.48 16.68
C MET A 206 -15.97 -31.25 15.64
N ILE A 207 -17.16 -30.74 15.33
CA ILE A 207 -18.05 -31.34 14.33
C ILE A 207 -17.42 -31.25 12.93
N GLY A 208 -16.94 -30.08 12.55
CA GLY A 208 -16.32 -29.87 11.24
C GLY A 208 -15.00 -30.64 11.08
N ALA A 209 -14.21 -30.82 12.14
CA ALA A 209 -13.03 -31.68 12.13
C ALA A 209 -13.39 -33.14 11.83
N ARG A 210 -14.49 -33.63 12.43
CA ARG A 210 -15.00 -34.98 12.13
C ARG A 210 -15.45 -35.10 10.67
N GLU A 211 -16.22 -34.13 10.16
CA GLU A 211 -16.65 -34.11 8.77
C GLU A 211 -15.46 -34.06 7.80
N LEU A 212 -14.40 -33.32 8.13
CA LEU A 212 -13.15 -33.27 7.36
C LEU A 212 -12.42 -34.62 7.35
N MET A 213 -12.32 -35.29 8.51
CA MET A 213 -11.74 -36.63 8.61
C MET A 213 -12.52 -37.65 7.78
N GLU A 214 -13.85 -37.62 7.85
CA GLU A 214 -14.73 -38.56 7.16
C GLU A 214 -14.79 -38.30 5.64
N SER A 215 -14.71 -37.05 5.22
CA SER A 215 -14.87 -36.65 3.81
C SER A 215 -13.65 -36.92 2.92
N SER A 216 -12.51 -37.34 3.49
CA SER A 216 -11.22 -37.57 2.82
C SER A 216 -10.58 -36.31 2.18
N PRO A 217 -9.26 -36.30 1.90
CA PRO A 217 -8.56 -35.13 1.32
C PRO A 217 -9.16 -34.60 0.01
N SER A 218 -9.92 -35.43 -0.70
CA SER A 218 -10.65 -35.09 -1.93
C SER A 218 -11.70 -33.98 -1.76
N LEU A 219 -12.08 -33.59 -0.54
CA LEU A 219 -13.11 -32.59 -0.33
C LEU A 219 -12.79 -31.25 -1.02
N PHE A 220 -11.52 -30.88 -1.10
CA PHE A 220 -11.10 -29.64 -1.75
C PHE A 220 -11.12 -29.71 -3.29
N GLU A 221 -11.17 -30.92 -3.84
CA GLU A 221 -11.26 -31.20 -5.28
C GLU A 221 -12.73 -31.34 -5.76
N ARG A 222 -13.67 -31.38 -4.82
CA ARG A 222 -15.12 -31.50 -5.07
C ARG A 222 -15.76 -30.18 -5.49
N SER A 223 -17.01 -30.24 -5.96
CA SER A 223 -17.74 -29.03 -6.36
C SER A 223 -17.96 -28.08 -5.17
N MET A 224 -18.21 -26.80 -5.44
CA MET A 224 -18.51 -25.84 -4.37
C MET A 224 -19.76 -26.21 -3.59
N GLU A 225 -20.76 -26.79 -4.23
CA GLU A 225 -21.99 -27.25 -3.59
C GLU A 225 -21.70 -28.37 -2.58
N GLU A 226 -20.86 -29.33 -2.95
CA GLU A 226 -20.43 -30.44 -2.08
C GLU A 226 -19.57 -29.93 -0.92
N GLN A 227 -18.68 -28.97 -1.18
CA GLN A 227 -17.89 -28.30 -0.14
C GLN A 227 -18.77 -27.50 0.81
N PHE A 228 -19.75 -26.76 0.30
CA PHE A 228 -20.68 -25.97 1.11
C PHE A 228 -21.54 -26.87 2.00
N ASP A 229 -22.05 -27.97 1.44
CA ASP A 229 -22.82 -28.95 2.21
C ASP A 229 -21.98 -29.59 3.33
N ALA A 230 -20.78 -30.07 3.00
CA ALA A 230 -19.90 -30.75 3.95
C ALA A 230 -19.32 -29.83 5.03
N LEU A 231 -18.96 -28.60 4.67
CA LEU A 231 -18.26 -27.69 5.57
C LEU A 231 -19.17 -26.74 6.32
N ILE A 232 -20.34 -26.39 5.79
CA ILE A 232 -21.25 -25.41 6.42
C ILE A 232 -22.55 -26.10 6.84
N VAL A 233 -23.26 -26.72 5.90
CA VAL A 233 -24.64 -27.19 6.13
C VAL A 233 -24.70 -28.37 7.12
N ARG A 234 -23.96 -29.45 6.86
CA ARG A 234 -23.95 -30.65 7.70
C ARG A 234 -23.44 -30.35 9.12
N PRO A 235 -22.28 -29.70 9.31
CA PRO A 235 -21.80 -29.36 10.64
C PRO A 235 -22.81 -28.52 11.42
N TRP A 236 -23.46 -27.58 10.74
CA TRP A 236 -24.42 -26.72 11.41
C TRP A 236 -25.73 -27.42 11.77
N LYS A 237 -26.23 -28.35 10.93
CA LYS A 237 -27.37 -29.21 11.27
C LYS A 237 -27.07 -30.07 12.50
N GLN A 238 -25.86 -30.62 12.61
CA GLN A 238 -25.45 -31.39 13.79
C GLN A 238 -25.28 -30.50 15.02
N LEU A 239 -24.77 -29.28 14.83
CA LEU A 239 -24.65 -28.30 15.90
C LEU A 239 -26.02 -27.89 16.45
N ALA A 240 -26.99 -27.64 15.58
CA ALA A 240 -28.37 -27.30 15.95
C ALA A 240 -29.03 -28.36 16.85
N VAL A 241 -28.69 -29.64 16.64
CA VAL A 241 -29.19 -30.75 17.48
C VAL A 241 -28.43 -30.86 18.79
N SER A 242 -27.10 -30.72 18.76
CA SER A 242 -26.25 -30.94 19.93
C SER A 242 -26.17 -29.75 20.88
N HIS A 243 -26.30 -28.53 20.36
CA HIS A 243 -26.18 -27.27 21.08
C HIS A 243 -27.31 -26.30 20.66
N PRO A 244 -28.56 -26.53 21.13
CA PRO A 244 -29.72 -25.73 20.74
C PRO A 244 -29.62 -24.24 21.10
N ASP A 245 -28.74 -23.86 22.03
CA ASP A 245 -28.51 -22.45 22.41
C ASP A 245 -28.10 -21.58 21.21
N TYR A 246 -27.43 -22.16 20.22
CA TYR A 246 -27.10 -21.46 18.97
C TYR A 246 -28.31 -21.24 18.05
N LEU A 247 -29.48 -21.83 18.35
CA LEU A 247 -30.75 -21.52 17.68
C LEU A 247 -31.42 -20.27 18.28
N GLU A 248 -31.26 -20.08 19.59
CA GLU A 248 -31.80 -18.91 20.30
C GLU A 248 -30.96 -17.65 20.02
N ALA A 249 -29.64 -17.81 19.91
CA ALA A 249 -28.70 -16.74 19.58
C ALA A 249 -27.82 -17.13 18.37
N PRO A 250 -28.37 -17.10 17.14
CA PRO A 250 -27.64 -17.56 15.96
C PRO A 250 -26.42 -16.70 15.65
N LEU A 251 -25.35 -17.37 15.22
CA LEU A 251 -24.13 -16.73 14.75
C LEU A 251 -24.39 -16.00 13.43
N VAL A 252 -23.69 -14.88 13.25
CA VAL A 252 -23.78 -14.00 12.09
C VAL A 252 -22.52 -14.15 11.24
N ILE A 253 -22.72 -14.43 9.96
CA ILE A 253 -21.71 -14.45 8.92
C ILE A 253 -21.85 -13.18 8.08
N ILE A 254 -20.77 -12.41 7.97
CA ILE A 254 -20.77 -11.12 7.27
C ILE A 254 -19.91 -11.25 6.03
N LEU A 255 -20.50 -10.96 4.88
CA LEU A 255 -19.86 -11.00 3.57
C LEU A 255 -19.76 -9.58 3.03
N ASP A 256 -18.55 -9.03 3.01
CA ASP A 256 -18.21 -7.75 2.39
C ASP A 256 -17.81 -7.99 0.92
N LEU A 257 -18.81 -7.85 0.06
CA LEU A 257 -18.76 -8.07 -1.39
C LEU A 257 -18.91 -6.74 -2.14
N ALA A 258 -18.42 -5.65 -1.56
CA ALA A 258 -18.59 -4.33 -2.13
C ALA A 258 -17.77 -4.10 -3.42
N GLN A 259 -16.78 -4.96 -3.73
CA GLN A 259 -15.91 -4.83 -4.91
C GLN A 259 -16.31 -5.79 -6.05
N PRO A 260 -16.95 -5.30 -7.13
CA PRO A 260 -17.51 -6.12 -8.20
C PRO A 260 -16.47 -6.85 -9.06
N ASP A 261 -15.26 -6.28 -9.23
CA ASP A 261 -14.25 -6.85 -10.12
C ASP A 261 -13.69 -8.20 -9.66
N LEU A 262 -13.77 -8.51 -8.37
CA LEU A 262 -13.26 -9.73 -7.75
C LEU A 262 -14.35 -10.77 -7.44
N LEU A 263 -15.62 -10.41 -7.67
CA LEU A 263 -16.81 -11.16 -7.27
C LEU A 263 -17.12 -12.36 -8.17
N ALA A 264 -16.88 -12.21 -9.49
CA ALA A 264 -17.42 -13.12 -10.50
C ALA A 264 -16.87 -14.56 -10.43
N GLN A 265 -15.61 -14.75 -10.01
CA GLN A 265 -14.98 -16.08 -10.02
C GLN A 265 -15.16 -16.86 -8.71
N HIS A 266 -15.13 -16.20 -7.55
CA HIS A 266 -15.06 -16.91 -6.25
C HIS A 266 -16.34 -16.84 -5.42
N TYR A 267 -17.12 -15.76 -5.53
CA TYR A 267 -18.27 -15.53 -4.65
C TYR A 267 -19.61 -15.82 -5.32
N MET A 268 -19.71 -15.72 -6.64
CA MET A 268 -20.95 -16.04 -7.35
C MET A 268 -21.44 -17.47 -7.10
N PRO A 269 -20.60 -18.52 -7.19
CA PRO A 269 -21.07 -19.88 -6.90
C PRO A 269 -21.40 -20.07 -5.40
N PHE A 270 -20.66 -19.43 -4.50
CA PHE A 270 -20.96 -19.42 -3.08
C PHE A 270 -22.32 -18.79 -2.77
N LEU A 271 -22.64 -17.64 -3.37
CA LEU A 271 -23.94 -16.99 -3.22
C LEU A 271 -25.08 -17.83 -3.81
N LYS A 272 -24.84 -18.57 -4.90
CA LYS A 272 -25.81 -19.54 -5.44
C LYS A 272 -26.07 -20.68 -4.45
N CYS A 273 -25.02 -21.25 -3.85
CA CYS A 273 -25.16 -22.27 -2.81
C CYS A 273 -25.94 -21.72 -1.60
N LEU A 274 -25.63 -20.49 -1.19
CA LEU A 274 -26.34 -19.81 -0.10
C LEU A 274 -27.83 -19.62 -0.43
N ASN A 275 -28.16 -19.12 -1.63
CA ASN A 275 -29.55 -18.94 -2.06
C ASN A 275 -30.34 -20.26 -2.01
N GLN A 276 -29.75 -21.34 -2.53
CA GLN A 276 -30.34 -22.69 -2.50
C GLN A 276 -30.51 -23.23 -1.07
N TYR A 277 -29.55 -22.95 -0.18
CA TYR A 277 -29.64 -23.40 1.20
C TYR A 277 -30.71 -22.65 2.00
N MET A 278 -30.84 -21.35 1.77
CA MET A 278 -31.77 -20.49 2.52
C MET A 278 -33.23 -20.76 2.15
N SER A 279 -33.52 -21.29 0.96
CA SER A 279 -34.87 -21.71 0.58
C SER A 279 -35.31 -23.03 1.24
N LEU A 280 -34.37 -23.78 1.85
CA LEU A 280 -34.59 -25.16 2.25
C LEU A 280 -35.00 -25.41 3.71
N LEU A 281 -35.08 -24.42 4.62
CA LEU A 281 -35.61 -24.49 6.00
C LEU A 281 -35.24 -23.19 6.77
N PRO A 282 -35.76 -22.92 7.99
CA PRO A 282 -35.19 -21.88 8.84
C PRO A 282 -33.74 -22.24 9.23
N SER A 283 -32.79 -21.69 8.48
CA SER A 283 -31.36 -21.74 8.79
C SER A 283 -31.08 -21.15 10.18
N PRO A 284 -30.25 -21.79 11.02
CA PRO A 284 -29.79 -21.19 12.27
C PRO A 284 -28.53 -20.34 12.11
N LEU A 285 -28.06 -20.10 10.89
CA LEU A 285 -27.06 -19.08 10.60
C LEU A 285 -27.73 -17.84 10.03
N LEU A 286 -27.31 -16.68 10.52
CA LEU A 286 -27.66 -15.40 9.94
C LEU A 286 -26.55 -14.95 8.99
N PHE A 287 -26.94 -14.42 7.84
CA PHE A 287 -26.02 -13.90 6.84
C PHE A 287 -26.31 -12.43 6.61
N VAL A 288 -25.27 -11.59 6.66
CA VAL A 288 -25.33 -10.19 6.24
C VAL A 288 -24.46 -10.04 5.00
N VAL A 289 -25.08 -9.68 3.88
CA VAL A 289 -24.38 -9.52 2.59
C VAL A 289 -24.34 -8.05 2.24
N CYS A 290 -23.13 -7.50 2.25
CA CYS A 290 -22.85 -6.12 1.89
C CYS A 290 -22.37 -6.12 0.43
N THR A 291 -23.13 -5.53 -0.50
CA THR A 291 -22.83 -5.66 -1.94
C THR A 291 -23.27 -4.44 -2.77
N SER A 292 -22.82 -4.35 -4.02
CA SER A 292 -23.29 -3.36 -4.99
C SER A 292 -24.63 -3.77 -5.62
N PRO A 293 -25.45 -2.82 -6.12
CA PRO A 293 -26.74 -3.12 -6.73
C PRO A 293 -26.63 -4.04 -7.96
N SER A 294 -25.55 -3.91 -8.73
CA SER A 294 -25.28 -4.70 -9.93
C SER A 294 -25.18 -6.21 -9.67
N LEU A 295 -24.72 -6.63 -8.48
CA LEU A 295 -24.65 -8.04 -8.14
C LEU A 295 -26.03 -8.64 -7.87
N LYS A 296 -26.94 -7.85 -7.30
CA LYS A 296 -28.31 -8.29 -7.01
C LYS A 296 -29.06 -8.66 -8.29
N GLU A 297 -28.84 -7.95 -9.39
CA GLU A 297 -29.45 -8.26 -10.68
C GLU A 297 -28.93 -9.57 -11.29
N SER A 298 -27.73 -10.01 -10.89
CA SER A 298 -27.09 -11.21 -11.44
C SER A 298 -27.49 -12.52 -10.75
N ILE A 299 -28.21 -12.44 -9.62
CA ILE A 299 -28.72 -13.60 -8.89
C ILE A 299 -30.22 -13.40 -8.67
N ASP A 300 -31.04 -14.35 -9.11
CA ASP A 300 -32.47 -14.42 -8.80
C ASP A 300 -32.67 -14.71 -7.31
N PHE A 301 -32.45 -13.68 -6.51
CA PHE A 301 -32.69 -13.67 -5.09
C PHE A 301 -34.20 -13.62 -4.83
N GLU A 302 -34.69 -14.44 -3.89
CA GLU A 302 -36.11 -14.46 -3.58
C GLU A 302 -36.59 -13.08 -3.08
N SER A 303 -37.78 -12.66 -3.53
CA SER A 303 -38.37 -11.35 -3.21
C SER A 303 -38.73 -11.15 -1.73
N SER A 304 -38.55 -12.18 -0.89
CA SER A 304 -38.91 -12.23 0.53
C SER A 304 -37.82 -11.69 1.47
N TRP A 305 -36.65 -11.33 0.96
CA TRP A 305 -35.48 -11.03 1.79
C TRP A 305 -35.44 -9.61 2.34
N GLU A 306 -34.98 -9.49 3.59
CA GLU A 306 -34.77 -8.19 4.23
C GLU A 306 -33.60 -7.42 3.61
N HIS A 307 -33.84 -6.11 3.46
CA HIS A 307 -33.02 -5.29 2.61
C HIS A 307 -32.87 -3.87 3.17
N HIS A 308 -31.63 -3.39 3.23
CA HIS A 308 -31.28 -2.05 3.66
C HIS A 308 -30.45 -1.35 2.59
N ARG A 309 -30.90 -0.15 2.21
CA ARG A 309 -30.15 0.77 1.35
C ARG A 309 -29.37 1.74 2.22
N VAL A 310 -28.05 1.69 2.12
CA VAL A 310 -27.15 2.72 2.63
C VAL A 310 -27.17 3.85 1.62
N CYS A 311 -27.79 4.97 1.98
CA CYS A 311 -27.87 6.16 1.14
C CYS A 311 -26.98 7.25 1.74
N CYS A 312 -26.09 7.85 0.95
CA CYS A 312 -25.26 8.98 1.39
C CYS A 312 -26.10 10.24 1.70
N TRP A 313 -27.36 10.27 1.27
CA TRP A 313 -28.30 11.35 1.51
C TRP A 313 -29.20 11.13 2.73
N ASP A 314 -29.06 10.03 3.46
CA ASP A 314 -29.86 9.84 4.69
C ASP A 314 -29.47 10.89 5.74
N SER A 315 -30.47 11.39 6.45
CA SER A 315 -30.33 12.28 7.60
C SER A 315 -29.40 11.72 8.69
N ASP A 316 -29.30 10.39 8.79
CA ASP A 316 -28.35 9.72 9.67
C ASP A 316 -26.91 9.90 9.18
N ALA A 317 -26.63 9.68 7.89
CA ALA A 317 -25.29 9.85 7.31
C ALA A 317 -24.77 11.28 7.51
N ARG A 318 -25.62 12.29 7.30
CA ARG A 318 -25.28 13.70 7.55
C ARG A 318 -24.96 13.99 9.03
N ARG A 319 -25.71 13.40 9.96
CA ARG A 319 -25.46 13.55 11.40
C ARG A 319 -24.16 12.86 11.83
N ASP A 320 -23.88 11.71 11.23
CA ASP A 320 -22.65 10.96 11.50
C ASP A 320 -21.43 11.75 11.04
N GLU A 321 -21.48 12.34 9.84
CA GLU A 321 -20.42 13.17 9.30
C GLU A 321 -20.18 14.43 10.11
N GLU A 322 -21.25 15.10 10.54
CA GLU A 322 -21.13 16.23 11.46
C GLU A 322 -20.40 15.80 12.74
N THR A 323 -20.76 14.64 13.29
CA THR A 323 -20.14 14.11 14.50
C THR A 323 -18.66 13.77 14.28
N ILE A 324 -18.32 13.15 13.15
CA ILE A 324 -16.94 12.81 12.78
C ILE A 324 -16.11 14.07 12.61
N LEU A 325 -16.62 15.05 11.86
CA LEU A 325 -15.95 16.33 11.63
C LEU A 325 -15.71 17.07 12.95
N ARG A 326 -16.73 17.20 13.79
CA ARG A 326 -16.62 17.82 15.12
C ARG A 326 -15.59 17.11 15.98
N PHE A 327 -15.66 15.79 16.05
CA PHE A 327 -14.71 15.02 16.84
C PHE A 327 -13.28 15.23 16.36
N ALA A 328 -13.05 15.20 15.05
CA ALA A 328 -11.71 15.35 14.50
C ALA A 328 -11.14 16.75 14.73
N LEU A 329 -11.97 17.79 14.64
CA LEU A 329 -11.58 19.17 14.95
C LEU A 329 -11.32 19.38 16.45
N LEU A 330 -12.15 18.80 17.32
CA LEU A 330 -11.96 18.83 18.78
C LEU A 330 -10.77 18.00 19.26
N SER A 331 -10.33 17.02 18.47
CA SER A 331 -9.18 16.17 18.78
C SER A 331 -7.84 16.84 18.48
N ILE A 332 -7.83 18.04 17.89
CA ILE A 332 -6.61 18.80 17.66
C ILE A 332 -6.04 19.25 19.01
N PRO A 333 -4.76 18.94 19.32
CA PRO A 333 -4.16 19.28 20.60
C PRO A 333 -4.28 20.78 20.93
N SER A 334 -4.59 21.10 22.19
CA SER A 334 -4.69 22.48 22.67
C SER A 334 -3.40 23.29 22.46
N ASP A 335 -2.26 22.60 22.38
CA ASP A 335 -0.97 23.22 22.11
C ASP A 335 -0.84 23.79 20.69
N ASP A 336 -1.48 23.13 19.71
CA ASP A 336 -1.57 23.61 18.33
C ASP A 336 -2.60 24.74 18.19
N LEU A 337 -3.49 24.89 19.19
CA LEU A 337 -4.49 25.94 19.29
C LEU A 337 -4.02 27.15 20.11
N ARG A 338 -2.77 27.19 20.62
CA ARG A 338 -2.28 28.29 21.48
C ARG A 338 -2.31 29.67 20.81
N ASN A 339 -2.30 29.72 19.47
CA ASN A 339 -2.40 30.94 18.68
C ASN A 339 -3.86 31.29 18.29
N VAL A 340 -4.82 30.40 18.59
CA VAL A 340 -6.25 30.71 18.50
C VAL A 340 -6.60 31.51 19.75
N VAL A 341 -7.21 32.68 19.55
CA VAL A 341 -7.51 33.63 20.62
C VAL A 341 -8.25 32.89 21.74
N ARG A 342 -7.64 32.85 22.95
CA ARG A 342 -8.05 32.07 24.15
C ARG A 342 -9.52 32.24 24.59
N THR A 343 -10.30 33.09 23.93
CA THR A 343 -11.65 33.50 24.31
C THR A 343 -12.73 33.05 23.33
N GLU A 344 -12.39 32.51 22.16
CA GLU A 344 -13.37 32.05 21.17
C GLU A 344 -13.52 30.53 21.20
N VAL A 345 -14.78 30.05 21.20
CA VAL A 345 -15.10 28.62 21.01
C VAL A 345 -14.72 28.26 19.58
N TRP A 346 -13.68 27.46 19.42
CA TRP A 346 -13.15 27.05 18.12
C TRP A 346 -13.41 25.56 17.86
N PRO A 347 -13.86 25.17 16.66
CA PRO A 347 -14.46 26.02 15.61
C PRO A 347 -15.83 26.57 16.05
N THR A 348 -16.32 27.64 15.41
CA THR A 348 -17.66 28.17 15.73
C THR A 348 -18.76 27.27 15.14
N GLU A 349 -19.96 27.31 15.72
CA GLU A 349 -21.13 26.61 15.17
C GLU A 349 -21.48 27.08 13.75
N ALA A 350 -21.22 28.35 13.44
CA ALA A 350 -21.39 28.88 12.10
C ALA A 350 -20.41 28.24 11.11
N ASP A 351 -19.14 28.07 11.50
CA ASP A 351 -18.13 27.40 10.67
C ASP A 351 -18.51 25.95 10.39
N ILE A 352 -18.94 25.20 11.42
CA ILE A 352 -19.42 23.82 11.25
C ILE A 352 -20.62 23.77 10.31
N SER A 353 -21.59 24.67 10.47
CA SER A 353 -22.77 24.70 9.59
C SER A 353 -22.41 24.98 8.13
N ILE A 354 -21.42 25.85 7.87
CA ILE A 354 -20.93 26.13 6.51
C ILE A 354 -20.23 24.89 5.93
N LEU A 355 -19.34 24.25 6.70
CA LEU A 355 -18.66 23.03 6.29
C LEU A 355 -19.65 21.92 5.96
N MET A 356 -20.64 21.67 6.83
CA MET A 356 -21.65 20.64 6.60
C MET A 356 -22.54 20.94 5.39
N GLY A 357 -22.86 22.22 5.15
CA GLY A 357 -23.58 22.65 3.96
C GLY A 357 -22.82 22.31 2.66
N ALA A 358 -21.49 22.49 2.65
CA ALA A 358 -20.66 22.18 1.50
C ALA A 358 -20.36 20.68 1.33
N ILE A 359 -20.12 19.96 2.45
CA ILE A 359 -19.82 18.52 2.47
C ILE A 359 -21.02 17.71 1.98
N GLY A 360 -22.23 18.10 2.40
CA GLY A 360 -23.47 17.59 1.83
C GLY A 360 -23.87 16.15 2.17
N GLY A 361 -23.14 15.43 3.01
CA GLY A 361 -23.34 13.99 3.24
C GLY A 361 -22.27 13.11 2.57
N ILE A 362 -21.13 13.67 2.16
CA ILE A 362 -20.06 12.95 1.46
C ILE A 362 -18.87 12.74 2.41
N THR A 363 -18.70 11.48 2.84
CA THR A 363 -17.70 11.09 3.83
C THR A 363 -16.28 11.33 3.33
N GLU A 364 -16.03 11.13 2.04
CA GLU A 364 -14.76 11.40 1.37
C GLU A 364 -14.40 12.88 1.49
N PHE A 365 -15.37 13.76 1.28
CA PHE A 365 -15.16 15.20 1.37
C PHE A 365 -14.92 15.64 2.82
N ALA A 366 -15.69 15.11 3.77
CA ALA A 366 -15.46 15.33 5.19
C ALA A 366 -14.04 14.89 5.61
N GLY A 367 -13.58 13.74 5.12
CA GLY A 367 -12.23 13.22 5.35
C GLY A 367 -11.15 14.12 4.77
N VAL A 368 -11.32 14.59 3.54
CA VAL A 368 -10.41 15.52 2.86
C VAL A 368 -10.26 16.83 3.64
N VAL A 369 -11.39 17.45 4.01
CA VAL A 369 -11.44 18.69 4.81
C VAL A 369 -10.78 18.48 6.16
N THR A 370 -11.10 17.36 6.83
CA THR A 370 -10.54 17.02 8.13
C THR A 370 -9.03 16.83 8.05
N ALA A 371 -8.53 16.08 7.07
CA ALA A 371 -7.10 15.85 6.87
C ALA A 371 -6.36 17.16 6.60
N PHE A 372 -6.94 18.05 5.79
CA PHE A 372 -6.39 19.38 5.53
C PHE A 372 -6.31 20.24 6.81
N ILE A 373 -7.39 20.34 7.58
CA ILE A 373 -7.43 21.20 8.78
C ILE A 373 -6.57 20.64 9.90
N THR A 374 -6.67 19.34 10.17
CA THR A 374 -5.95 18.70 11.28
C THR A 374 -4.47 18.53 10.97
N ASN A 375 -4.09 18.43 9.69
CA ASN A 375 -2.71 18.24 9.23
C ASN A 375 -2.00 17.08 9.94
N LEU A 376 -2.75 16.01 10.25
CA LEU A 376 -2.26 14.83 10.96
C LEU A 376 -1.07 14.24 10.19
N GLY A 377 0.15 14.45 10.69
CA GLY A 377 1.37 13.83 10.16
C GLY A 377 2.45 14.78 9.63
N ILE A 378 2.25 16.11 9.62
CA ILE A 378 3.25 17.08 9.09
C ILE A 378 3.68 18.06 10.18
N ARG A 379 4.91 17.89 10.68
CA ARG A 379 5.53 18.75 11.71
C ARG A 379 6.10 20.08 11.16
N PHE A 380 6.03 20.33 9.85
CA PHE A 380 6.77 21.41 9.19
C PHE A 380 5.91 22.57 8.72
N ARG A 381 4.58 22.44 8.70
CA ARG A 381 3.69 23.56 8.39
C ARG A 381 3.54 24.47 9.60
N THR A 382 3.82 25.75 9.42
CA THR A 382 3.71 26.78 10.47
C THR A 382 2.30 27.33 10.63
N ASP A 383 1.39 27.03 9.69
CA ASP A 383 0.01 27.53 9.74
C ASP A 383 -0.73 26.95 10.96
N SER A 384 -1.51 27.79 11.64
CA SER A 384 -2.40 27.31 12.69
C SER A 384 -3.61 26.56 12.09
N PRO A 385 -4.24 25.63 12.84
CA PRO A 385 -5.51 25.02 12.44
C PRO A 385 -6.57 26.06 12.04
N GLN A 386 -6.57 27.23 12.67
CA GLN A 386 -7.47 28.34 12.34
C GLN A 386 -7.21 28.91 10.94
N ILE A 387 -5.96 29.10 10.54
CA ILE A 387 -5.63 29.55 9.17
C ILE A 387 -6.13 28.52 8.15
N ARG A 388 -5.95 27.22 8.44
CA ARG A 388 -6.40 26.15 7.54
C ARG A 388 -7.91 26.05 7.45
N LEU A 389 -8.63 26.18 8.57
CA LEU A 389 -10.09 26.26 8.58
C LEU A 389 -10.58 27.44 7.73
N ASN A 390 -10.02 28.63 7.94
CA ASN A 390 -10.38 29.82 7.15
C ASN A 390 -10.09 29.64 5.66
N THR A 391 -8.98 28.97 5.32
CA THR A 391 -8.68 28.59 3.94
C THR A 391 -9.74 27.64 3.38
N VAL A 392 -10.15 26.60 4.11
CA VAL A 392 -11.23 25.71 3.66
C VAL A 392 -12.52 26.49 3.44
N LEU A 393 -12.96 27.29 4.41
CA LEU A 393 -14.18 28.10 4.32
C LEU A 393 -14.17 29.02 3.10
N ARG A 394 -13.01 29.61 2.77
CA ARG A 394 -12.83 30.42 1.55
C ARG A 394 -12.85 29.58 0.27
N LEU A 395 -12.27 28.39 0.28
CA LEU A 395 -12.21 27.51 -0.90
C LEU A 395 -13.54 26.87 -1.24
N ILE A 396 -14.39 26.62 -0.23
CA ILE A 396 -15.76 26.10 -0.41
C ILE A 396 -16.80 27.22 -0.54
N ALA A 397 -16.39 28.49 -0.52
CA ALA A 397 -17.30 29.59 -0.79
C ALA A 397 -17.93 29.39 -2.17
N ASP A 398 -19.26 29.49 -2.24
CA ASP A 398 -20.06 29.22 -3.43
C ASP A 398 -19.95 27.76 -3.94
N SER A 399 -19.55 26.81 -3.07
CA SER A 399 -19.50 25.40 -3.41
C SER A 399 -20.87 24.93 -3.92
N PRO A 400 -20.92 24.28 -5.10
CA PRO A 400 -22.17 23.75 -5.61
C PRO A 400 -22.67 22.66 -4.67
N LEU A 401 -23.99 22.62 -4.46
CA LEU A 401 -24.61 21.51 -3.75
C LEU A 401 -24.32 20.21 -4.51
N SER A 402 -23.78 19.23 -3.79
CA SER A 402 -23.70 17.86 -4.30
C SER A 402 -25.12 17.37 -4.62
N THR A 403 -25.26 16.59 -5.68
CA THR A 403 -26.53 15.97 -6.08
C THR A 403 -26.36 14.47 -6.21
N PRO A 404 -27.43 13.66 -6.16
CA PRO A 404 -27.30 12.22 -6.38
C PRO A 404 -26.65 11.87 -7.73
N ALA A 405 -26.84 12.71 -8.76
CA ALA A 405 -26.22 12.53 -10.07
C ALA A 405 -24.74 12.95 -10.12
N ASN A 406 -24.28 13.78 -9.18
CA ASN A 406 -22.88 14.18 -9.06
C ASN A 406 -22.54 14.40 -7.57
N PRO A 407 -22.33 13.31 -6.82
CA PRO A 407 -22.12 13.37 -5.37
C PRO A 407 -20.78 14.03 -5.01
N LEU A 408 -19.76 13.89 -5.86
CA LEU A 408 -18.42 14.43 -5.64
C LEU A 408 -18.27 15.90 -6.04
N ARG A 409 -19.33 16.56 -6.52
CA ARG A 409 -19.26 17.92 -7.07
C ARG A 409 -18.68 18.95 -6.09
N GLY A 410 -19.08 18.90 -4.82
CA GLY A 410 -18.54 19.78 -3.78
C GLY A 410 -17.06 19.52 -3.50
N LEU A 411 -16.66 18.23 -3.47
CA LEU A 411 -15.27 17.83 -3.31
C LEU A 411 -14.41 18.30 -4.49
N ASP A 412 -14.87 18.06 -5.72
CA ASP A 412 -14.17 18.46 -6.94
C ASP A 412 -14.01 19.98 -7.00
N HIS A 413 -15.04 20.73 -6.59
CA HIS A 413 -14.95 22.18 -6.46
C HIS A 413 -13.84 22.60 -5.49
N PHE A 414 -13.79 22.00 -4.29
CA PHE A 414 -12.74 22.26 -3.32
C PHE A 414 -11.34 21.94 -3.86
N LEU A 415 -11.17 20.77 -4.49
CA LEU A 415 -9.88 20.35 -5.03
C LEU A 415 -9.41 21.20 -6.21
N LEU A 416 -10.32 21.58 -7.12
CA LEU A 416 -10.04 22.50 -8.22
C LEU A 416 -9.56 23.86 -7.69
N ARG A 417 -10.25 24.42 -6.69
CA ARG A 417 -9.91 25.71 -6.09
C ARG A 417 -8.58 25.62 -5.33
N PHE A 418 -8.36 24.53 -4.60
CA PHE A 418 -7.11 24.27 -3.89
C PHE A 418 -5.90 24.20 -4.84
N LEU A 419 -6.02 23.45 -5.94
CA LEU A 419 -4.93 23.31 -6.93
C LEU A 419 -4.71 24.61 -7.72
N ALA A 420 -5.76 25.41 -7.94
CA ALA A 420 -5.64 26.72 -8.57
C ALA A 420 -4.83 27.75 -7.75
N GLU A 421 -4.57 27.48 -6.47
CA GLU A 421 -3.67 28.31 -5.65
C GLU A 421 -2.19 28.03 -5.91
N ILE A 422 -1.88 26.95 -6.64
CA ILE A 422 -0.53 26.61 -7.06
C ILE A 422 -0.18 27.52 -8.25
N PRO A 423 0.91 28.30 -8.18
CA PRO A 423 1.33 29.13 -9.31
C PRO A 423 1.54 28.29 -10.58
N PRO A 424 1.08 28.73 -11.77
CA PRO A 424 1.23 27.97 -13.01
C PRO A 424 2.66 27.46 -13.30
N PRO A 425 3.74 28.23 -13.02
CA PRO A 425 5.11 27.73 -13.21
C PRO A 425 5.47 26.52 -12.32
N ALA A 426 4.85 26.40 -11.14
CA ALA A 426 5.09 25.31 -10.20
C ALA A 426 4.13 24.14 -10.37
N LEU A 427 3.12 24.25 -11.24
CA LEU A 427 2.05 23.26 -11.33
C LEU A 427 2.54 21.91 -11.86
N GLU A 428 3.37 21.91 -12.91
CA GLU A 428 3.88 20.68 -13.49
C GLU A 428 4.77 19.90 -12.50
N ASP A 429 5.61 20.62 -11.75
CA ASP A 429 6.43 20.04 -10.69
C ASP A 429 5.57 19.58 -9.51
N SER A 430 4.47 20.28 -9.22
CA SER A 430 3.51 19.87 -8.18
C SER A 430 2.84 18.56 -8.54
N ILE A 431 2.33 18.44 -9.76
CA ILE A 431 1.73 17.20 -10.26
C ILE A 431 2.77 16.08 -10.23
N LEU A 432 4.04 16.35 -10.58
CA LEU A 432 5.10 15.34 -10.53
C LEU A 432 5.42 14.88 -9.10
N VAL A 433 5.55 15.81 -8.15
CA VAL A 433 5.76 15.51 -6.73
C VAL A 433 4.60 14.69 -6.17
N ILE A 434 3.36 15.09 -6.46
CA ILE A 434 2.16 14.35 -6.08
C ILE A 434 2.20 12.95 -6.71
N SER A 435 2.39 12.84 -8.02
CA SER A 435 2.47 11.55 -8.74
C SER A 435 3.48 10.61 -8.07
N PHE A 436 4.67 11.13 -7.78
CA PHE A 436 5.73 10.38 -7.15
C PHE A 436 5.34 9.92 -5.75
N ALA A 437 4.72 10.80 -4.96
CA ALA A 437 4.29 10.51 -3.61
C ALA A 437 3.26 9.39 -3.55
N PHE A 438 2.27 9.44 -4.43
CA PHE A 438 1.22 8.43 -4.55
C PHE A 438 1.75 7.07 -5.00
N LEU A 439 2.70 7.07 -5.94
CA LEU A 439 3.27 5.85 -6.53
C LEU A 439 4.29 5.16 -5.63
N TYR A 440 5.04 5.91 -4.82
CA TYR A 440 6.26 5.41 -4.19
C TYR A 440 6.37 5.66 -2.69
N LEU A 441 5.60 6.60 -2.14
CA LEU A 441 5.70 6.97 -0.72
C LEU A 441 4.57 6.38 0.13
N SER A 442 3.46 5.98 -0.49
CA SER A 442 2.31 5.34 0.17
C SER A 442 2.67 4.05 0.90
N ASP A 443 3.54 3.22 0.31
CA ASP A 443 4.00 1.96 0.92
C ASP A 443 5.08 2.16 2.00
N MET A 444 5.65 3.37 2.12
CA MET A 444 6.76 3.66 3.02
C MET A 444 6.26 4.22 4.36
N THR A 445 5.70 3.33 5.19
CA THR A 445 5.14 3.62 6.52
C THR A 445 6.16 4.15 7.56
N GLY A 446 7.46 4.19 7.23
CA GLY A 446 8.56 4.49 8.16
C GLY A 446 9.08 5.93 8.19
N GLY A 447 8.31 6.93 7.74
CA GLY A 447 8.75 8.34 7.78
C GLY A 447 9.78 8.65 6.69
N PHE A 448 9.37 8.50 5.43
CA PHE A 448 10.21 8.81 4.29
C PHE A 448 10.78 10.23 4.38
N PRO A 449 12.09 10.43 4.16
CA PRO A 449 12.68 11.76 4.22
C PRO A 449 12.30 12.57 2.99
N TYR A 450 11.38 13.52 3.17
CA TYR A 450 10.80 14.32 2.08
C TYR A 450 11.85 15.15 1.31
N TYR A 451 13.01 15.46 1.90
CA TYR A 451 14.13 16.12 1.20
C TYR A 451 14.72 15.27 0.06
N ILE A 452 14.43 13.97 0.00
CA ILE A 452 14.86 13.12 -1.12
C ILE A 452 14.06 13.45 -2.39
N ILE A 453 12.82 13.93 -2.26
CA ILE A 453 11.94 14.21 -3.39
C ILE A 453 12.57 15.21 -4.37
N PRO A 454 13.00 16.42 -3.96
CA PRO A 454 13.65 17.36 -4.89
C PRO A 454 14.92 16.79 -5.50
N LEU A 455 15.73 16.09 -4.71
CA LEU A 455 17.00 15.51 -5.17
C LEU A 455 16.77 14.43 -6.23
N PHE A 456 15.77 13.58 -6.02
CA PHE A 456 15.42 12.51 -6.94
C PHE A 456 14.73 13.06 -8.19
N LEU A 457 13.69 13.88 -8.03
CA LEU A 457 12.92 14.43 -9.14
C LEU A 457 13.64 15.56 -9.90
N ARG A 458 14.76 16.05 -9.37
CA ARG A 458 15.56 17.17 -9.93
C ARG A 458 14.77 18.46 -10.02
N ILE A 459 13.93 18.69 -9.00
CA ILE A 459 13.17 19.92 -8.81
C ILE A 459 13.97 20.81 -7.86
N GLU A 460 13.85 22.13 -8.03
CA GLU A 460 14.44 23.09 -7.09
C GLU A 460 13.96 22.80 -5.67
N GLN A 461 14.89 22.78 -4.72
CA GLN A 461 14.64 22.32 -3.36
C GLN A 461 13.56 23.16 -2.67
N ASP A 462 13.64 24.48 -2.78
CA ASP A 462 12.68 25.41 -2.17
C ASP A 462 11.28 25.22 -2.77
N GLY A 463 11.19 25.12 -4.10
CA GLY A 463 9.93 24.85 -4.80
C GLY A 463 9.32 23.50 -4.40
N ALA A 464 10.12 22.44 -4.33
CA ALA A 464 9.64 21.12 -3.94
C ALA A 464 9.15 21.06 -2.49
N TYR A 465 9.79 21.79 -1.57
CA TYR A 465 9.33 21.87 -0.18
C TYR A 465 8.04 22.68 -0.06
N GLU A 466 7.95 23.81 -0.74
CA GLU A 466 6.71 24.60 -0.76
C GLU A 466 5.54 23.76 -1.30
N ILE A 467 5.77 23.04 -2.39
CA ILE A 467 4.81 22.10 -2.97
C ILE A 467 4.46 21.01 -1.97
N TRP A 468 5.46 20.37 -1.37
CA TRP A 468 5.26 19.28 -0.43
C TRP A 468 4.46 19.73 0.80
N ASP A 469 4.79 20.87 1.39
CA ASP A 469 4.04 21.44 2.51
C ASP A 469 2.59 21.76 2.11
N ARG A 470 2.36 22.10 0.84
CA ARG A 470 1.00 22.32 0.32
C ARG A 470 0.20 21.03 0.18
N VAL A 471 0.79 19.96 -0.36
CA VAL A 471 0.05 18.75 -0.81
C VAL A 471 0.27 17.52 0.07
N SER A 472 1.19 17.53 1.02
CA SER A 472 1.56 16.33 1.80
C SER A 472 0.41 15.74 2.61
N TRP A 473 -0.60 16.53 2.98
CA TRP A 473 -1.81 16.04 3.65
C TRP A 473 -2.61 15.06 2.76
N THR A 474 -2.48 15.13 1.43
CA THR A 474 -3.13 14.19 0.50
C THR A 474 -2.42 12.84 0.44
N VAL A 475 -1.15 12.78 0.88
CA VAL A 475 -0.30 11.60 0.80
C VAL A 475 -0.11 10.94 2.16
N ARG A 476 0.04 11.74 3.23
CA ARG A 476 0.32 11.28 4.60
C ARG A 476 -0.90 11.20 5.50
N GLY A 477 -2.05 11.68 5.05
CA GLY A 477 -3.28 11.58 5.80
C GLY A 477 -3.56 10.12 6.16
N ASN A 478 -3.85 9.85 7.43
CA ASN A 478 -4.08 8.52 8.00
C ASN A 478 -5.37 7.83 7.49
N ALA A 479 -5.91 8.30 6.36
CA ALA A 479 -7.11 7.80 5.72
C ALA A 479 -6.77 7.52 4.26
N ASP A 480 -6.59 6.24 3.92
CA ASP A 480 -6.47 5.77 2.53
C ASP A 480 -7.55 6.36 1.62
N MET A 481 -8.73 6.66 2.18
CA MET A 481 -9.83 7.38 1.53
C MET A 481 -9.41 8.75 0.98
N VAL A 482 -8.74 9.62 1.77
CA VAL A 482 -8.33 10.97 1.32
C VAL A 482 -7.35 10.87 0.16
N ARG A 483 -6.39 9.94 0.29
CA ARG A 483 -5.43 9.62 -0.75
C ARG A 483 -6.19 9.19 -2.01
N ARG A 484 -7.04 8.18 -1.91
CA ARG A 484 -7.81 7.64 -3.04
C ARG A 484 -8.69 8.69 -3.72
N SER A 485 -9.50 9.46 -2.98
CA SER A 485 -10.38 10.46 -3.58
C SER A 485 -9.62 11.56 -4.32
N PHE A 486 -8.48 12.01 -3.76
CA PHE A 486 -7.61 12.98 -4.43
C PHE A 486 -6.94 12.40 -5.67
N TRP A 487 -6.52 11.14 -5.59
CA TRP A 487 -5.96 10.40 -6.72
C TRP A 487 -6.95 10.24 -7.87
N ASP A 488 -8.15 9.74 -7.56
CA ASP A 488 -9.22 9.50 -8.52
C ASP A 488 -9.64 10.80 -9.23
N PHE A 489 -9.63 11.92 -8.48
CA PHE A 489 -9.82 13.24 -9.06
C PHE A 489 -8.73 13.59 -10.09
N LEU A 490 -7.44 13.43 -9.74
CA LEU A 490 -6.33 13.80 -10.61
C LEU A 490 -6.23 12.94 -11.88
N ILE A 491 -6.59 11.65 -11.81
CA ILE A 491 -6.55 10.74 -12.97
C ILE A 491 -7.75 10.92 -13.90
N ASP A 492 -8.84 11.52 -13.46
CA ASP A 492 -10.02 11.76 -14.28
C ASP A 492 -9.94 13.15 -14.95
N PRO A 493 -9.74 13.22 -16.28
CA PRO A 493 -9.64 14.49 -16.99
C PRO A 493 -10.92 15.33 -16.93
N TRP A 494 -12.09 14.71 -16.74
CA TRP A 494 -13.37 15.43 -16.68
C TRP A 494 -13.59 16.11 -15.32
N ARG A 495 -12.99 15.56 -14.27
CA ARG A 495 -13.07 16.13 -12.91
C ARG A 495 -11.97 17.17 -12.68
N SER A 496 -10.74 16.86 -13.06
CA SER A 496 -9.56 17.69 -12.77
C SER A 496 -9.24 18.76 -13.81
N GLY A 497 -9.76 18.65 -15.04
CA GLY A 497 -9.51 19.63 -16.10
C GLY A 497 -8.02 19.84 -16.36
N ASP A 498 -7.54 21.10 -16.23
CA ASP A 498 -6.14 21.45 -16.45
C ASP A 498 -5.17 20.83 -15.42
N PHE A 499 -5.69 20.34 -14.29
CA PHE A 499 -4.91 19.65 -13.27
C PHE A 499 -4.77 18.15 -13.52
N HIS A 500 -5.31 17.65 -14.64
CA HIS A 500 -5.28 16.25 -14.99
C HIS A 500 -3.86 15.69 -15.04
N MET A 501 -3.62 14.69 -14.22
CA MET A 501 -2.37 13.97 -14.16
C MET A 501 -2.29 12.96 -15.30
N VAL A 502 -1.56 13.33 -16.36
CA VAL A 502 -1.26 12.41 -17.46
C VAL A 502 -0.27 11.35 -16.99
N TRP A 503 -0.80 10.19 -16.57
CA TRP A 503 -0.07 9.05 -16.03
C TRP A 503 1.24 8.74 -16.76
N LYS A 504 1.17 8.58 -18.09
CA LYS A 504 2.32 8.23 -18.93
C LYS A 504 3.45 9.27 -18.84
N ARG A 505 3.10 10.56 -18.72
CA ARG A 505 4.06 11.67 -18.64
C ARG A 505 4.78 11.69 -17.28
N SER A 506 4.04 11.61 -16.18
CA SER A 506 4.64 11.58 -14.83
C SER A 506 5.58 10.38 -14.66
N ARG A 507 5.14 9.20 -15.09
CA ARG A 507 5.92 7.95 -15.06
C ARG A 507 7.20 8.02 -15.88
N SER A 508 7.10 8.58 -17.09
CA SER A 508 8.27 8.84 -17.94
C SER A 508 9.29 9.74 -17.25
N LYS A 509 8.84 10.84 -16.61
CA LYS A 509 9.74 11.72 -15.87
C LYS A 509 10.37 11.05 -14.65
N ILE A 510 9.61 10.28 -13.89
CA ILE A 510 10.12 9.49 -12.74
C ILE A 510 11.18 8.50 -13.21
N LEU A 511 10.95 7.81 -14.33
CA LEU A 511 11.92 6.90 -14.94
C LEU A 511 13.18 7.64 -15.41
N GLU A 512 13.03 8.79 -16.07
CA GLU A 512 14.19 9.60 -16.47
C GLU A 512 15.02 10.05 -15.27
N SER A 513 14.37 10.46 -14.18
CA SER A 513 15.02 10.79 -12.91
C SER A 513 15.73 9.59 -12.28
N ALA A 514 15.12 8.41 -12.30
CA ALA A 514 15.74 7.17 -11.85
C ALA A 514 16.99 6.81 -12.67
N ILE A 515 16.87 6.81 -13.99
CA ILE A 515 17.98 6.55 -14.92
C ILE A 515 19.11 7.54 -14.65
N ALA A 516 18.80 8.82 -14.55
CA ALA A 516 19.80 9.86 -14.43
C ALA A 516 20.47 9.86 -13.03
N THR A 517 19.74 9.47 -11.97
CA THR A 517 20.30 9.25 -10.63
C THR A 517 21.26 8.08 -10.62
N LEU A 518 20.83 6.91 -11.13
CA LEU A 518 21.68 5.73 -11.28
C LEU A 518 22.89 6.00 -12.18
N SER A 519 22.69 6.77 -13.25
CA SER A 519 23.76 7.10 -14.20
C SER A 519 24.78 8.09 -13.64
N SER A 520 24.48 8.81 -12.56
CA SER A 520 25.42 9.80 -11.99
C SER A 520 26.69 9.13 -11.46
N SER A 521 27.81 9.88 -11.51
CA SER A 521 29.13 9.44 -11.04
C SER A 521 29.24 9.34 -9.52
N LEU A 522 28.24 9.84 -8.79
CA LEU A 522 28.18 9.69 -7.33
C LEU A 522 27.94 8.23 -6.91
N TYR A 523 27.47 7.40 -7.84
CA TYR A 523 27.21 5.97 -7.67
C TYR A 523 28.14 5.16 -8.57
N THR A 524 29.46 5.39 -8.48
CA THR A 524 30.41 4.39 -9.00
C THR A 524 30.45 3.19 -8.05
N PRO A 525 30.82 2.01 -8.55
CA PRO A 525 31.12 0.85 -7.71
C PRO A 525 32.03 1.19 -6.53
N ASP A 526 33.07 1.99 -6.77
CA ASP A 526 34.05 2.38 -5.75
C ASP A 526 33.45 3.33 -4.70
N SER A 527 32.67 4.33 -5.12
CA SER A 527 32.02 5.26 -4.19
C SER A 527 30.93 4.55 -3.39
N MET A 528 30.14 3.68 -4.02
CA MET A 528 29.10 2.90 -3.35
C MET A 528 29.65 1.85 -2.39
N GLY A 529 30.73 1.16 -2.76
CA GLY A 529 31.42 0.22 -1.87
C GLY A 529 31.90 0.94 -0.62
N GLN A 530 32.48 2.13 -0.76
CA GLN A 530 32.86 2.98 0.37
C GLN A 530 31.66 3.47 1.19
N PHE A 531 30.58 3.94 0.56
CA PHE A 531 29.36 4.39 1.27
C PHE A 531 28.66 3.25 2.03
N MET A 532 28.57 2.06 1.44
CA MET A 532 27.97 0.88 2.06
C MET A 532 28.82 0.36 3.22
N TYR A 533 30.14 0.31 3.05
CA TYR A 533 31.09 -0.05 4.10
C TYR A 533 31.07 0.97 5.26
N TRP A 534 31.04 2.28 4.96
CA TRP A 534 30.98 3.33 5.98
C TRP A 534 29.65 3.40 6.74
N GLY A 535 28.53 3.04 6.10
CA GLY A 535 27.23 2.95 6.76
C GLY A 535 27.17 1.87 7.85
N GLN A 536 28.03 0.85 7.75
CA GLN A 536 28.09 -0.30 8.68
C GLN A 536 29.20 -0.16 9.73
N SER A 537 30.32 0.50 9.42
CA SER A 537 31.57 0.38 10.19
C SER A 537 32.02 1.62 11.00
N LEU A 538 31.36 2.77 10.89
CA LEU A 538 31.85 4.01 11.51
C LEU A 538 31.39 4.22 12.98
N PRO A 539 32.30 4.57 13.91
CA PRO A 539 31.95 5.10 15.22
C PRO A 539 31.33 6.51 15.10
N VAL A 540 30.53 6.84 16.11
CA VAL A 540 29.54 7.94 16.19
C VAL A 540 30.07 9.33 15.80
N ILE A 541 30.07 9.67 14.52
CA ILE A 541 30.05 11.06 14.04
C ILE A 541 28.78 11.23 13.19
N GLY A 542 27.74 11.80 13.79
CA GLY A 542 26.33 11.66 13.37
C GLY A 542 25.98 12.07 11.93
N ASN A 543 26.77 12.91 11.27
CA ASN A 543 26.44 13.42 9.94
C ASN A 543 26.75 12.41 8.80
N GLN A 544 27.79 11.58 8.93
CA GLN A 544 28.20 10.66 7.86
C GLN A 544 27.28 9.44 7.73
N ARG A 545 26.86 8.86 8.85
CA ARG A 545 25.90 7.72 8.86
C ARG A 545 24.56 8.13 8.28
N THR A 546 24.13 9.34 8.57
CA THR A 546 22.89 9.93 8.05
C THR A 546 22.98 10.11 6.53
N LEU A 547 24.08 10.67 6.02
CA LEU A 547 24.33 10.80 4.59
C LEU A 547 24.36 9.44 3.87
N ALA A 548 25.07 8.44 4.43
CA ALA A 548 25.13 7.10 3.85
C ALA A 548 23.75 6.43 3.78
N ARG A 549 22.92 6.57 4.83
CA ARG A 549 21.53 6.09 4.83
C ARG A 549 20.69 6.78 3.76
N HIS A 550 20.86 8.09 3.59
CA HIS A 550 20.11 8.84 2.57
C HIS A 550 20.51 8.42 1.16
N ALA A 551 21.82 8.27 0.90
CA ALA A 551 22.34 7.76 -0.36
C ALA A 551 21.80 6.35 -0.67
N GLN A 552 21.78 5.47 0.33
CA GLN A 552 21.23 4.13 0.19
C GLN A 552 19.73 4.14 -0.09
N LEU A 553 18.97 5.05 0.55
CA LEU A 553 17.54 5.19 0.31
C LEU A 553 17.25 5.75 -1.09
N ILE A 554 17.98 6.76 -1.54
CA ILE A 554 17.88 7.31 -2.90
C ILE A 554 18.17 6.22 -3.92
N LEU A 555 19.21 5.42 -3.70
CA LEU A 555 19.58 4.34 -4.59
C LEU A 555 18.51 3.25 -4.65
N HIS A 556 18.03 2.81 -3.49
CA HIS A 556 16.95 1.84 -3.39
C HIS A 556 15.69 2.31 -4.13
N LEU A 557 15.29 3.56 -3.89
CA LEU A 557 14.17 4.20 -4.55
C LEU A 557 14.39 4.29 -6.05
N SER A 558 15.59 4.69 -6.49
CA SER A 558 15.95 4.80 -7.90
C SER A 558 15.85 3.45 -8.62
N ILE A 559 16.26 2.35 -7.99
CA ILE A 559 16.15 1.03 -8.60
C ILE A 559 14.69 0.57 -8.64
N ASN A 560 13.94 0.75 -7.56
CA ASN A 560 12.52 0.41 -7.55
C ASN A 560 11.74 1.20 -8.62
N CYS A 561 11.98 2.51 -8.74
CA CYS A 561 11.42 3.33 -9.81
C CYS A 561 11.90 2.85 -11.18
N PHE A 562 13.20 2.61 -11.36
CA PHE A 562 13.75 2.14 -12.65
C PHE A 562 13.07 0.84 -13.11
N VAL A 563 12.99 -0.17 -12.23
CA VAL A 563 12.39 -1.48 -12.52
C VAL A 563 10.89 -1.34 -12.77
N SER A 564 10.14 -0.70 -11.87
CA SER A 564 8.68 -0.58 -11.93
C SER A 564 8.22 0.28 -13.11
N GLU A 565 8.87 1.42 -13.33
CA GLU A 565 8.50 2.37 -14.37
C GLU A 565 8.92 1.89 -15.75
N THR A 566 10.09 1.24 -15.91
CA THR A 566 10.48 0.65 -17.19
C THR A 566 9.46 -0.40 -17.61
N ARG A 567 9.15 -1.34 -16.69
CA ARG A 567 8.14 -2.39 -16.89
C ARG A 567 6.81 -1.80 -17.38
N THR A 568 6.31 -0.80 -16.66
CA THR A 568 4.97 -0.29 -16.94
C THR A 568 4.92 0.64 -18.16
N THR A 569 5.99 1.39 -18.41
CA THR A 569 6.10 2.26 -19.59
C THR A 569 6.15 1.41 -20.86
N ILE A 570 6.87 0.28 -20.84
CA ILE A 570 6.89 -0.68 -21.96
C ILE A 570 5.50 -1.28 -22.18
N ARG A 571 4.88 -1.86 -21.14
CA ARG A 571 3.56 -2.53 -21.27
C ARG A 571 2.44 -1.60 -21.75
N SER A 572 2.53 -0.31 -21.42
CA SER A 572 1.54 0.69 -21.84
C SER A 572 1.82 1.32 -23.23
N GLY A 573 2.86 0.85 -23.93
CA GLY A 573 3.34 1.43 -25.18
C GLY A 573 3.77 2.90 -25.04
N GLY A 574 4.09 3.34 -23.82
CA GLY A 574 4.36 4.74 -23.47
C GLY A 574 5.83 5.13 -23.61
N LEU A 575 6.68 4.26 -24.14
CA LEU A 575 8.11 4.47 -24.17
C LEU A 575 8.51 5.51 -25.23
N SER A 576 8.95 6.68 -24.79
CA SER A 576 9.48 7.70 -25.70
C SER A 576 10.82 7.27 -26.31
N HIS A 577 11.13 7.77 -27.51
CA HIS A 577 12.42 7.51 -28.17
C HIS A 577 13.62 7.95 -27.29
N SER A 578 13.47 9.04 -26.52
CA SER A 578 14.47 9.52 -25.55
C SER A 578 14.75 8.48 -24.46
N ILE A 579 13.69 7.93 -23.85
CA ILE A 579 13.84 6.92 -22.79
C ILE A 579 14.39 5.61 -23.37
N ALA A 580 13.91 5.19 -24.54
CA ALA A 580 14.41 4.00 -25.21
C ALA A 580 15.92 4.08 -25.45
N LYS A 581 16.40 5.21 -25.97
CA LYS A 581 17.83 5.47 -26.15
C LYS A 581 18.59 5.43 -24.83
N LYS A 582 18.06 6.08 -23.78
CA LYS A 582 18.66 6.07 -22.43
C LYS A 582 18.77 4.66 -21.85
N LEU A 583 17.76 3.80 -22.03
CA LEU A 583 17.78 2.41 -21.57
C LEU A 583 18.78 1.54 -22.33
N LYS A 584 18.94 1.76 -23.63
CA LYS A 584 19.95 1.08 -24.46
C LYS A 584 21.37 1.47 -24.06
N ASP A 585 21.57 2.75 -23.74
CA ASP A 585 22.87 3.28 -23.36
C ASP A 585 23.18 3.12 -21.86
N PHE A 586 22.24 2.60 -21.05
CA PHE A 586 22.38 2.47 -19.62
C PHE A 586 23.46 1.43 -19.24
N ASP A 587 24.23 1.73 -18.19
CA ASP A 587 25.24 0.81 -17.65
C ASP A 587 24.61 -0.11 -16.59
N TYR A 588 24.21 -1.31 -17.02
CA TYR A 588 23.48 -2.26 -16.15
C TYR A 588 24.33 -2.79 -14.99
N ARG A 589 25.65 -2.61 -15.02
CA ARG A 589 26.53 -2.88 -13.86
C ARG A 589 26.12 -2.09 -12.62
N LYS A 590 25.51 -0.92 -12.80
CA LYS A 590 25.03 -0.07 -11.71
C LYS A 590 23.83 -0.65 -10.95
N ILE A 591 23.08 -1.54 -11.59
CA ILE A 591 21.94 -2.23 -10.98
C ILE A 591 22.42 -3.35 -10.05
N ALA A 592 23.57 -3.97 -10.35
CA ALA A 592 24.12 -5.08 -9.59
C ALA A 592 24.33 -4.74 -8.10
N TYR A 593 24.83 -3.54 -7.83
CA TYR A 593 25.19 -3.12 -6.48
C TYR A 593 23.99 -2.77 -5.57
N ALA A 594 22.77 -2.70 -6.11
CA ALA A 594 21.61 -2.41 -5.26
C ALA A 594 20.33 -3.20 -5.60
N CYS A 595 20.46 -4.26 -6.39
CA CYS A 595 19.37 -5.22 -6.61
C CYS A 595 19.01 -6.11 -5.42
N LEU A 596 19.85 -6.17 -4.38
CA LEU A 596 19.55 -6.90 -3.13
C LEU A 596 18.26 -6.45 -2.41
N ARG A 597 17.58 -5.41 -2.91
CA ARG A 597 16.37 -4.84 -2.32
C ARG A 597 15.17 -4.79 -3.27
N VAL A 598 15.26 -5.43 -4.43
CA VAL A 598 14.10 -5.59 -5.33
C VAL A 598 13.59 -7.02 -5.15
N SER A 599 12.29 -7.20 -4.94
CA SER A 599 11.74 -8.56 -4.87
C SER A 599 11.95 -9.29 -6.20
N LEU A 600 12.24 -10.59 -6.14
CA LEU A 600 12.43 -11.43 -7.31
C LEU A 600 11.27 -11.27 -8.31
N ALA A 601 10.02 -11.24 -7.83
CA ALA A 601 8.85 -11.02 -8.67
C ALA A 601 8.86 -9.66 -9.42
N LYS A 602 9.23 -8.57 -8.74
CA LYS A 602 9.32 -7.26 -9.40
C LYS A 602 10.43 -7.25 -10.45
N PHE A 603 11.58 -7.87 -10.15
CA PHE A 603 12.70 -7.93 -11.07
C PHE A 603 12.44 -8.85 -12.29
N ALA A 604 11.87 -10.03 -12.07
CA ALA A 604 11.49 -10.97 -13.12
C ALA A 604 10.49 -10.34 -14.10
N THR A 605 9.44 -9.69 -13.60
CA THR A 605 8.47 -9.01 -14.47
C THR A 605 9.06 -7.84 -15.26
N PHE A 606 10.12 -7.21 -14.74
CA PHE A 606 10.91 -6.22 -15.47
C PHE A 606 11.73 -6.84 -16.59
N LEU A 607 12.42 -7.96 -16.34
CA LEU A 607 13.18 -8.69 -17.37
C LEU A 607 12.26 -9.17 -18.50
N VAL A 608 11.11 -9.76 -18.15
CA VAL A 608 10.09 -10.16 -19.13
C VAL A 608 9.65 -8.98 -19.97
N SER A 609 9.36 -7.83 -19.35
CA SER A 609 8.92 -6.66 -20.12
C SER A 609 9.99 -6.11 -21.05
N LEU A 610 11.26 -6.14 -20.65
CA LEU A 610 12.37 -5.78 -21.55
C LEU A 610 12.52 -6.77 -22.71
N TYR A 611 12.36 -8.07 -22.43
CA TYR A 611 12.41 -9.13 -23.44
C TYR A 611 11.23 -9.05 -24.43
N ASP A 612 10.01 -8.81 -23.95
CA ASP A 612 8.84 -8.62 -24.81
C ASP A 612 8.98 -7.39 -25.72
N ALA A 613 9.75 -6.38 -25.28
CA ALA A 613 10.10 -5.22 -26.07
C ALA A 613 11.37 -5.41 -26.92
N HIS A 614 11.72 -6.65 -27.28
CA HIS A 614 12.90 -6.99 -28.08
C HIS A 614 13.00 -6.16 -29.38
N ASP A 615 11.89 -5.87 -30.04
CA ASP A 615 11.90 -5.04 -31.27
C ASP A 615 12.42 -3.61 -31.02
N LEU A 616 12.19 -3.08 -29.83
CA LEU A 616 12.70 -1.76 -29.41
C LEU A 616 14.13 -1.85 -28.85
N PHE A 617 14.48 -3.01 -28.31
CA PHE A 617 15.69 -3.25 -27.53
C PHE A 617 16.37 -4.55 -27.92
N PRO A 618 16.81 -4.69 -29.19
CA PRO A 618 17.55 -5.88 -29.58
C PRO A 618 18.77 -5.98 -28.67
N ASP A 619 18.98 -7.17 -28.13
CA ASP A 619 20.14 -7.53 -27.32
C ASP A 619 20.22 -6.93 -25.90
N ILE A 620 19.21 -6.25 -25.35
CA ILE A 620 19.28 -5.81 -23.93
C ILE A 620 19.14 -6.99 -22.97
N VAL A 621 18.16 -7.88 -23.20
CA VAL A 621 17.95 -9.10 -22.43
C VAL A 621 18.20 -10.28 -23.34
N ARG A 622 19.16 -11.15 -23.01
CA ARG A 622 19.50 -12.31 -23.83
C ARG A 622 19.94 -13.50 -23.00
N THR A 623 19.77 -14.68 -23.56
CA THR A 623 20.18 -15.96 -22.96
C THR A 623 21.45 -16.51 -23.63
N GLU A 624 21.73 -16.07 -24.85
CA GLU A 624 22.91 -16.45 -25.63
C GLU A 624 24.01 -15.38 -25.56
N ALA A 625 25.27 -15.83 -25.49
CA ALA A 625 26.42 -14.95 -25.44
C ALA A 625 26.80 -14.43 -26.84
N ILE A 626 26.57 -13.13 -27.08
CA ILE A 626 26.83 -12.48 -28.37
C ILE A 626 28.16 -11.72 -28.34
N THR A 627 28.38 -10.95 -27.27
CA THR A 627 29.57 -10.10 -27.14
C THR A 627 30.74 -10.83 -26.46
N PRO A 628 31.99 -10.35 -26.61
CA PRO A 628 33.13 -10.91 -25.88
C PRO A 628 32.94 -10.92 -24.36
N THR A 629 32.33 -9.87 -23.81
CA THR A 629 32.01 -9.78 -22.37
C THR A 629 31.03 -10.87 -21.97
N ASP A 630 30.01 -11.13 -22.79
CA ASP A 630 29.01 -12.16 -22.52
C ASP A 630 29.65 -13.54 -22.46
N LYS A 631 30.54 -13.81 -23.42
CA LYS A 631 31.27 -15.09 -23.48
C LYS A 631 32.12 -15.28 -22.23
N LEU A 632 32.77 -14.23 -21.73
CA LEU A 632 33.53 -14.27 -20.49
C LEU A 632 32.62 -14.51 -19.27
N LEU A 633 31.51 -13.77 -19.14
CA LEU A 633 30.54 -13.95 -18.07
C LEU A 633 29.97 -15.39 -18.05
N VAL A 634 29.53 -15.89 -19.21
CA VAL A 634 28.99 -17.25 -19.34
C VAL A 634 30.07 -18.30 -19.11
N GLN A 635 31.30 -18.10 -19.60
CA GLN A 635 32.40 -19.03 -19.38
C GLN A 635 32.69 -19.20 -17.89
N LYS A 636 32.68 -18.11 -17.12
CA LYS A 636 32.90 -18.17 -15.66
C LYS A 636 31.79 -18.92 -14.91
N CYS A 637 30.58 -18.97 -15.46
CA CYS A 637 29.44 -19.69 -14.86
C CYS A 637 29.15 -21.03 -15.53
N SER A 638 29.88 -21.38 -16.59
CA SER A 638 29.64 -22.59 -17.38
C SER A 638 29.85 -23.84 -16.52
N GLY A 639 28.84 -24.71 -16.48
CA GLY A 639 28.83 -25.92 -15.65
C GLY A 639 28.20 -25.77 -14.27
N VAL A 640 27.83 -24.56 -13.84
CA VAL A 640 27.16 -24.32 -12.55
C VAL A 640 25.66 -24.05 -12.72
N ILE A 641 25.28 -23.21 -13.69
CA ILE A 641 23.89 -22.77 -13.89
C ILE A 641 23.57 -22.72 -15.40
N PRO A 642 22.46 -23.31 -15.87
CA PRO A 642 22.07 -23.23 -17.29
C PRO A 642 21.52 -21.84 -17.66
N PRO A 643 21.50 -21.46 -18.94
CA PRO A 643 20.76 -20.27 -19.38
C PRO A 643 19.27 -20.45 -19.09
N LEU A 644 18.61 -19.40 -18.60
CA LEU A 644 17.18 -19.43 -18.31
C LEU A 644 16.37 -19.36 -19.60
N ASP A 645 15.34 -20.19 -19.77
CA ASP A 645 14.33 -19.95 -20.81
C ASP A 645 13.43 -18.80 -20.38
N MET A 646 13.37 -17.73 -21.17
CA MET A 646 12.49 -16.58 -20.90
C MET A 646 11.00 -16.98 -20.88
N ARG A 647 10.63 -18.06 -21.56
CA ARG A 647 9.26 -18.61 -21.51
C ARG A 647 8.93 -19.15 -20.13
N ASP A 648 9.88 -19.79 -19.46
CA ASP A 648 9.71 -20.24 -18.09
C ASP A 648 9.50 -19.06 -17.12
N LEU A 649 10.11 -17.90 -17.42
CA LEU A 649 9.90 -16.66 -16.65
C LEU A 649 8.54 -16.01 -16.90
N ILE A 650 7.98 -16.17 -18.09
CA ILE A 650 6.64 -15.69 -18.47
C ILE A 650 5.54 -16.57 -17.86
N ASP A 651 5.72 -17.89 -17.95
CA ASP A 651 4.76 -18.90 -17.49
C ASP A 651 4.88 -19.20 -15.98
N LEU A 652 5.79 -18.51 -15.29
CA LEU A 652 6.12 -18.71 -13.89
C LEU A 652 4.89 -18.43 -12.99
N LYS A 653 4.12 -19.49 -12.73
CA LYS A 653 3.34 -19.63 -11.51
C LYS A 653 4.33 -19.86 -10.39
N TRP A 654 4.67 -18.77 -9.68
CA TRP A 654 5.50 -18.77 -8.48
C TRP A 654 5.15 -19.99 -7.60
N GLY A 655 6.13 -20.89 -7.39
CA GLY A 655 5.98 -22.08 -6.53
C GLY A 655 5.78 -23.43 -7.21
N SER A 656 5.77 -23.55 -8.55
CA SER A 656 5.49 -24.84 -9.22
C SER A 656 6.68 -25.53 -9.91
N LYS A 657 7.80 -24.84 -10.13
CA LYS A 657 9.04 -25.40 -10.68
C LYS A 657 10.27 -24.67 -10.17
N GLU A 658 11.31 -25.46 -9.88
CA GLU A 658 12.69 -25.03 -9.72
C GLU A 658 13.15 -24.20 -10.92
N THR A 659 13.01 -22.88 -10.86
CA THR A 659 13.52 -21.97 -11.89
C THR A 659 14.90 -21.51 -11.49
N PHE A 660 15.89 -22.22 -12.01
CA PHE A 660 17.31 -21.89 -11.87
C PHE A 660 17.87 -21.56 -13.23
N GLY A 661 18.36 -20.34 -13.40
CA GLY A 661 19.00 -19.99 -14.65
C GLY A 661 19.67 -18.62 -14.62
N PHE A 662 20.50 -18.36 -15.62
CA PHE A 662 21.08 -17.05 -15.83
C PHE A 662 20.48 -16.34 -17.06
N ILE A 663 20.50 -15.01 -17.00
CA ILE A 663 20.18 -14.11 -18.12
C ILE A 663 21.28 -13.05 -18.21
N LEU A 664 21.63 -12.65 -19.42
CA LEU A 664 22.51 -11.51 -19.69
C LEU A 664 21.67 -10.25 -19.85
N LEU A 665 22.03 -9.19 -19.11
CA LEU A 665 21.32 -7.91 -19.09
C LEU A 665 22.27 -6.75 -19.43
N GLY A 666 21.92 -5.92 -20.42
CA GLY A 666 22.75 -4.84 -20.96
C GLY A 666 23.67 -5.30 -22.09
N TYR A 667 24.40 -4.41 -22.78
CA TYR A 667 25.16 -4.77 -23.98
C TYR A 667 26.66 -4.42 -23.88
N GLY A 668 27.53 -5.29 -24.40
CA GLY A 668 28.98 -5.08 -24.47
C GLY A 668 29.63 -5.00 -23.08
N GLN A 669 30.40 -3.95 -22.81
CA GLN A 669 31.04 -3.75 -21.50
C GLN A 669 30.07 -3.39 -20.37
N LYS A 670 28.80 -3.10 -20.72
CA LYS A 670 27.75 -2.74 -19.76
C LYS A 670 26.89 -3.94 -19.36
N THR A 671 27.21 -5.13 -19.87
CA THR A 671 26.49 -6.38 -19.56
C THR A 671 26.75 -6.82 -18.13
N VAL A 672 25.69 -7.32 -17.48
CA VAL A 672 25.76 -8.10 -16.24
C VAL A 672 25.15 -9.48 -16.45
N LEU A 673 25.56 -10.42 -15.60
CA LEU A 673 24.95 -11.73 -15.50
C LEU A 673 23.95 -11.72 -14.34
N VAL A 674 22.67 -11.87 -14.65
CA VAL A 674 21.60 -12.02 -13.67
C VAL A 674 21.38 -13.51 -13.44
N VAL A 675 21.53 -13.96 -12.20
CA VAL A 675 21.21 -15.32 -11.79
C VAL A 675 19.92 -15.27 -10.97
N LEU A 676 18.92 -16.03 -11.43
CA LEU A 676 17.64 -16.21 -10.74
C LEU A 676 17.63 -17.61 -10.15
N TYR A 677 17.32 -17.70 -8.86
CA TYR A 677 17.11 -18.98 -8.21
C TYR A 677 16.01 -18.88 -7.16
N ASP A 678 15.21 -19.93 -7.09
CA ASP A 678 14.19 -20.11 -6.07
C ASP A 678 14.81 -20.91 -4.91
N ASP A 679 14.99 -20.29 -3.75
CA ASP A 679 15.64 -20.93 -2.60
C ASP A 679 14.64 -21.83 -1.86
N ILE A 680 14.24 -22.94 -2.52
CA ILE A 680 13.37 -23.96 -1.93
C ILE A 680 14.19 -24.87 -0.98
N ALA A 681 15.51 -24.99 -1.21
CA ALA A 681 16.39 -25.93 -0.52
C ALA A 681 16.69 -25.57 0.94
N ALA A 682 16.64 -24.29 1.32
CA ALA A 682 16.82 -23.87 2.72
C ALA A 682 15.72 -24.36 3.67
N SER A 683 14.62 -24.93 3.16
CA SER A 683 13.52 -25.49 3.96
C SER A 683 13.65 -26.99 4.31
N ASN A 684 14.63 -27.69 3.73
CA ASN A 684 14.76 -29.16 3.86
C ASN A 684 15.94 -29.64 4.71
N ASP A 685 16.65 -28.76 5.42
CA ASP A 685 17.65 -29.20 6.41
C ASP A 685 16.96 -29.94 7.57
N PRO A 686 17.50 -31.08 8.05
CA PRO A 686 16.94 -31.79 9.19
C PRO A 686 17.04 -30.91 10.43
N ILE A 687 15.88 -30.61 11.03
CA ILE A 687 15.69 -29.91 12.30
C ILE A 687 16.78 -30.34 13.30
N PRO A 688 17.58 -29.41 13.87
CA PRO A 688 18.52 -29.76 14.93
C PRO A 688 17.74 -30.32 16.11
N LYS A 689 18.14 -31.49 16.61
CA LYS A 689 17.40 -32.29 17.59
C LYS A 689 17.27 -31.66 18.99
N ASP A 690 17.75 -30.43 19.21
CA ASP A 690 17.78 -29.81 20.53
C ASP A 690 17.16 -28.40 20.51
N GLY A 691 15.86 -28.33 20.79
CA GLY A 691 15.25 -27.33 21.69
C GLY A 691 15.27 -25.83 21.37
N GLU A 692 15.83 -25.34 20.26
CA GLU A 692 15.72 -23.92 19.88
C GLU A 692 14.76 -23.71 18.69
N PRO A 693 13.76 -22.82 18.79
CA PRO A 693 12.78 -22.61 17.73
C PRO A 693 13.38 -21.81 16.58
N GLY A 694 13.77 -22.50 15.52
CA GLY A 694 14.13 -21.91 14.23
C GLY A 694 12.90 -21.30 13.56
N MET A 695 12.95 -20.01 13.26
CA MET A 695 11.97 -19.33 12.41
C MET A 695 12.17 -19.77 10.95
N ALA A 696 11.18 -20.46 10.39
CA ALA A 696 10.99 -20.57 8.95
C ALA A 696 10.00 -19.47 8.54
N ASP A 697 10.52 -18.39 7.95
CA ASP A 697 9.68 -17.38 7.32
C ASP A 697 10.32 -16.89 6.02
N HIS A 698 9.46 -16.74 5.01
CA HIS A 698 9.67 -16.22 3.65
C HIS A 698 10.14 -17.22 2.58
N GLN A 699 9.31 -17.40 1.53
CA GLN A 699 9.78 -17.86 0.22
C GLN A 699 10.79 -16.83 -0.32
N THR A 700 12.08 -17.05 -0.08
CA THR A 700 13.16 -16.17 -0.53
C THR A 700 13.71 -16.63 -1.85
N GLY A 701 12.93 -16.49 -2.92
CA GLY A 701 13.54 -16.40 -4.24
C GLY A 701 14.49 -15.20 -4.28
N ALA A 702 15.73 -15.41 -4.71
CA ALA A 702 16.77 -14.38 -4.69
C ALA A 702 17.22 -14.02 -6.11
N VAL A 703 17.52 -12.75 -6.31
CA VAL A 703 18.17 -12.23 -7.52
C VAL A 703 19.61 -11.90 -7.16
N THR A 704 20.56 -12.59 -7.77
CA THR A 704 21.97 -12.19 -7.69
C THR A 704 22.40 -11.66 -9.04
N ILE A 705 23.08 -10.51 -9.05
CA ILE A 705 23.59 -9.90 -10.27
C ILE A 705 25.11 -9.80 -10.15
N TYR A 706 25.80 -10.36 -11.12
CA TYR A 706 27.25 -10.40 -11.18
C TYR A 706 27.77 -9.47 -12.28
N THR A 707 28.75 -8.65 -11.95
CA THR A 707 29.61 -7.99 -12.93
C THR A 707 30.83 -8.86 -13.23
N LEU A 708 31.56 -8.56 -14.31
CA LEU A 708 32.78 -9.31 -14.64
C LEU A 708 33.81 -9.21 -13.50
N ASP A 709 33.99 -8.00 -12.95
CA ASP A 709 34.92 -7.72 -11.85
C ASP A 709 34.57 -8.53 -10.59
N MET A 710 33.28 -8.64 -10.25
CA MET A 710 32.82 -9.46 -9.11
C MET A 710 33.14 -10.94 -9.29
N LEU A 711 33.16 -11.44 -10.53
CA LEU A 711 33.49 -12.83 -10.84
C LEU A 711 35.01 -13.06 -10.98
N ASP A 712 35.84 -12.02 -11.00
CA ASP A 712 37.31 -12.18 -10.90
C ASP A 712 37.74 -12.37 -9.43
N ASP A 713 36.94 -11.86 -8.49
CA ASP A 713 37.17 -11.98 -7.05
C ASP A 713 36.63 -13.29 -6.43
N LEU A 714 35.73 -13.99 -7.14
CA LEU A 714 35.13 -15.30 -6.78
C LEU A 714 35.96 -16.46 -7.32
#